data_AF-A0A0C1D6B4-F1
#
_entry.id   AF-A0A0C1D6B4-F1
#
_cell.length_a   1.000
_cell.length_b   1.000
_cell.length_c   1.000
_cell.angle_alpha   90.00
_cell.angle_beta   90.00
_cell.angle_gamma   90.00
#
_symmetry.space_group_name_H-M   'P 1'
#
loop_
_entity.id
_entity.type
_entity.pdbx_description
1 polymer ?
#
loop_
_entity_poly.entity_id
_entity_poly.type
_entity_poly.pdbx_seq_one_letter_code
_entity_poly.pdbx_strand_id
1 'polypeptide(L)'
;MIKYQLLVLCFLANFFYSQAPIEAKAPNSYIYDIGLANSNNYGGIKIPVKKAYEMWSKYEYLKSNGVANPIPAGVQSASIYWEDVPGLVENVSIENGTDPASSKILVEINKGRGKGNAVVAFKVDGTIYWSWHIWVTDNPENGVFYNYGMEADIDLNLINIQYMDRNLGATSNSFLDDQWQKSGGLMYEWGRKDPFPPLVYKDSNFYEISGEVGVLKHKQIDPINTIPVEIRPFNEIEKNIQYSVKNPITYIINTDSGGNWFSSSRYKVAGASPNYITWDLWSDNAKGGNSNANSSSTTLKNESRSYELKSELDPCPNGWRIPSYKGRETQNNNLAFFGKNDWNNDDIVVANRQLFPTSVNPSLNGIKVYPGLGMDFTNAQGGGRNLGMMPISGGYVYYPNSAAPTAPVGVTFQDNSANGGLWSATFAYDGARLFSMISDPFRTNTTVGLHAIYNNQTNPTRSGNAVKCMRDPNLLKIGDFATQYFTSEKENFVEGLENPNSYIVVNQSHLQIPVSKAFSVYNQLLSDQEMLPYENLMVKLLWTSNRGLVTSITLNAHPKDGRLSFIDVELNPAQKGNAVISLHDGDLSSPALWSWHIWAPEDDPTTNAISYTTETPLPVSYNFVNASNSKLPALQTVFMDRNLGAQSSSLESSFASGLHYQWGRKDPIPNFVNKNFEYIYVYNDDQPSMPNGPIFMKGLDNIEITDEQYLYQFTDPYEMYGSTNELSHKKVQENIIYSINNPLRFLYQNSTGSLYDGGNHYANDLTQIKDWVSEKRGEADDRWGHADKKSAFDPCPEGWRVPDVSFTNLYTGSKGSSPWYNGYQNDAYGKSGVIQDQWHDVASFYGGTVISSGSKGWKFEGANFNIGTFPRDGIRGELGGRDSEAVRSGVWTASLADYHTGFALALQFQGNKMQTGTGVYPQAGMSVRCAKDENRLLGTPVSKNKPPVLVQPNAEKLVAQPENNELKIYPNPFRDEFSISNPNAINYEIYDFSGKLVLKGNVQNSRVNATQILNGIYLLKIKMKDGSSVTKKLIKQ
;
A
#
# COMPACT_ATOMS: atom_id res chain seq x y z
N MET A 1 -28.25 35.27 36.85
CA MET A 1 -29.07 34.04 36.70
C MET A 1 -29.74 33.89 35.32
N ILE A 2 -29.26 34.53 34.24
CA ILE A 2 -29.88 34.44 32.88
C ILE A 2 -28.92 33.81 31.83
N LYS A 3 -27.63 33.62 32.16
CA LYS A 3 -26.65 33.00 31.24
C LYS A 3 -26.56 31.47 31.29
N TYR A 4 -27.12 30.81 32.31
CA TYR A 4 -27.15 29.35 32.39
C TYR A 4 -28.31 28.70 31.62
N GLN A 5 -29.37 29.46 31.31
CA GLN A 5 -30.49 28.92 30.52
C GLN A 5 -30.20 28.88 29.02
N LEU A 6 -29.35 29.77 28.48
CA LEU A 6 -29.01 29.77 27.05
C LEU A 6 -28.09 28.61 26.63
N LEU A 7 -27.18 28.15 27.51
CA LEU A 7 -26.28 27.04 27.19
C LEU A 7 -27.00 25.69 27.24
N VAL A 8 -27.99 25.55 28.13
CA VAL A 8 -28.87 24.37 28.19
C VAL A 8 -29.84 24.37 27.00
N LEU A 9 -30.28 25.54 26.52
CA LEU A 9 -31.11 25.66 25.31
C LEU A 9 -30.35 25.35 24.00
N CYS A 10 -29.06 25.67 23.88
CA CYS A 10 -28.27 25.28 22.71
C CYS A 10 -27.88 23.79 22.70
N PHE A 11 -27.71 23.16 23.86
CA PHE A 11 -27.54 21.70 23.96
C PHE A 11 -28.87 20.95 23.74
N LEU A 12 -30.01 21.53 24.13
CA LEU A 12 -31.33 20.95 23.85
C LEU A 12 -31.80 21.19 22.41
N ALA A 13 -31.40 22.29 21.75
CA ALA A 13 -31.83 22.58 20.38
C ALA A 13 -31.28 21.60 19.33
N ASN A 14 -30.12 20.99 19.56
CA ASN A 14 -29.60 19.92 18.69
C ASN A 14 -30.24 18.54 18.96
N PHE A 15 -30.95 18.38 20.08
CA PHE A 15 -31.68 17.15 20.40
C PHE A 15 -33.12 17.13 19.85
N PHE A 16 -33.67 18.27 19.42
CA PHE A 16 -35.07 18.36 19.00
C PHE A 16 -35.34 18.15 17.50
N TYR A 17 -34.34 17.78 16.69
CA TYR A 17 -34.55 17.46 15.27
C TYR A 17 -33.71 16.28 14.73
N SER A 18 -33.17 15.41 15.58
CA SER A 18 -32.66 14.12 15.11
C SER A 18 -33.83 13.17 14.94
N GLN A 19 -34.16 12.81 13.70
CA GLN A 19 -35.02 11.66 13.44
C GLN A 19 -34.38 10.42 14.09
N ALA A 20 -35.21 9.48 14.58
CA ALA A 20 -34.69 8.20 15.07
C ALA A 20 -33.90 7.50 13.94
N PRO A 21 -32.72 6.92 14.22
CA PRO A 21 -31.92 6.26 13.19
C PRO A 21 -32.71 5.18 12.46
N ILE A 22 -32.63 5.17 11.13
CA ILE A 22 -33.21 4.16 10.25
C ILE A 22 -32.21 3.02 10.13
N GLU A 23 -32.29 2.08 11.06
CA GLU A 23 -31.33 0.96 11.23
C GLU A 23 -31.12 0.12 9.96
N ALA A 24 -32.14 -0.04 9.12
CA ALA A 24 -32.01 -0.72 7.82
C ALA A 24 -31.02 -0.03 6.86
N LYS A 25 -30.81 1.28 7.03
CA LYS A 25 -29.89 2.12 6.25
C LYS A 25 -28.54 2.37 6.93
N ALA A 26 -28.25 1.68 8.04
CA ALA A 26 -26.92 1.64 8.63
C ALA A 26 -25.85 1.19 7.60
N PRO A 27 -24.55 1.49 7.76
CA PRO A 27 -23.55 1.24 6.73
C PRO A 27 -23.33 -0.25 6.42
N ASN A 28 -22.90 -0.53 5.17
CA ASN A 28 -22.44 -1.87 4.73
C ASN A 28 -20.91 -2.01 4.73
N SER A 29 -20.19 -0.90 4.80
CA SER A 29 -18.74 -0.86 5.00
C SER A 29 -18.38 -0.08 6.25
N TYR A 30 -17.41 -0.56 7.02
CA TYR A 30 -16.85 0.16 8.16
C TYR A 30 -15.40 0.52 7.89
N ILE A 31 -15.04 1.78 8.17
CA ILE A 31 -13.67 2.25 8.09
C ILE A 31 -13.01 2.03 9.46
N TYR A 32 -11.90 1.30 9.48
CA TYR A 32 -10.94 1.33 10.58
C TYR A 32 -9.85 2.33 10.21
N ASP A 33 -9.96 3.57 10.72
CA ASP A 33 -8.96 4.62 10.51
C ASP A 33 -7.73 4.34 11.38
N ILE A 34 -6.63 3.94 10.76
CA ILE A 34 -5.37 3.60 11.45
C ILE A 34 -4.79 4.80 12.22
N GLY A 35 -4.97 6.04 11.74
CA GLY A 35 -4.47 7.24 12.40
C GLY A 35 -5.26 7.55 13.67
N LEU A 36 -6.58 7.41 13.58
CA LEU A 36 -7.47 7.53 14.74
C LEU A 36 -7.22 6.40 15.76
N ALA A 37 -7.06 5.16 15.28
CA ALA A 37 -6.83 3.99 16.11
C ALA A 37 -5.49 4.05 16.85
N ASN A 38 -4.44 4.59 16.21
CA ASN A 38 -3.15 4.82 16.85
C ASN A 38 -3.23 5.91 17.92
N SER A 39 -3.92 7.02 17.63
CA SER A 39 -4.03 8.16 18.55
C SER A 39 -4.86 7.86 19.80
N ASN A 40 -5.76 6.88 19.74
CA ASN A 40 -6.69 6.54 20.84
C ASN A 40 -6.50 5.12 21.38
N ASN A 41 -5.46 4.41 20.94
CA ASN A 41 -5.20 3.01 21.29
C ASN A 41 -6.40 2.07 21.06
N TYR A 42 -7.06 2.16 19.90
CA TYR A 42 -8.16 1.25 19.56
C TYR A 42 -7.64 -0.07 19.03
N GLY A 43 -8.15 -1.21 19.48
CA GLY A 43 -7.77 -2.55 19.01
C GLY A 43 -8.69 -3.10 17.91
N GLY A 44 -9.87 -2.50 17.73
CA GLY A 44 -10.86 -3.00 16.79
C GLY A 44 -12.14 -2.17 16.76
N ILE A 45 -13.15 -2.69 16.08
CA ILE A 45 -14.46 -2.06 15.90
C ILE A 45 -15.61 -2.96 16.32
N LYS A 46 -16.73 -2.32 16.68
CA LYS A 46 -18.00 -2.96 17.00
C LYS A 46 -19.01 -2.70 15.89
N ILE A 47 -19.63 -3.77 15.38
CA ILE A 47 -20.62 -3.72 14.30
C ILE A 47 -21.98 -4.17 14.84
N PRO A 48 -22.98 -3.28 14.93
CA PRO A 48 -24.34 -3.67 15.35
C PRO A 48 -24.99 -4.63 14.35
N VAL A 49 -25.51 -5.78 14.84
CA VAL A 49 -26.22 -6.74 13.98
C VAL A 49 -27.66 -6.33 13.69
N LYS A 50 -28.16 -5.29 14.35
CA LYS A 50 -29.53 -4.77 14.23
C LYS A 50 -29.95 -4.50 12.78
N LYS A 51 -29.03 -4.03 11.95
CA LYS A 51 -29.27 -3.86 10.50
C LYS A 51 -29.76 -5.16 9.86
N ALA A 52 -29.11 -6.29 10.12
CA ALA A 52 -29.47 -7.58 9.53
C ALA A 52 -30.92 -7.97 9.90
N TYR A 53 -31.29 -7.83 11.18
CA TYR A 53 -32.65 -8.12 11.64
C TYR A 53 -33.71 -7.22 10.98
N GLU A 54 -33.41 -5.93 10.85
CA GLU A 54 -34.28 -4.96 10.20
C GLU A 54 -34.44 -5.26 8.70
N MET A 55 -33.35 -5.63 8.03
CA MET A 55 -33.37 -6.02 6.61
C MET A 55 -34.25 -7.24 6.35
N TRP A 56 -34.04 -8.34 7.07
CA TRP A 56 -34.80 -9.58 6.87
C TRP A 56 -36.27 -9.47 7.31
N SER A 57 -36.58 -8.57 8.25
CA SER A 57 -37.96 -8.34 8.67
C SER A 57 -38.76 -7.42 7.75
N LYS A 58 -38.13 -6.43 7.10
CA LYS A 58 -38.86 -5.33 6.42
C LYS A 58 -38.53 -5.16 4.93
N TYR A 59 -37.31 -5.43 4.49
CA TYR A 59 -36.85 -5.08 3.14
C TYR A 59 -37.62 -5.86 2.05
N GLU A 60 -38.10 -5.16 1.01
CA GLU A 60 -39.01 -5.77 0.03
C GLU A 60 -38.39 -6.97 -0.69
N TYR A 61 -37.09 -6.90 -1.01
CA TYR A 61 -36.40 -7.96 -1.76
C TYR A 61 -35.79 -9.07 -0.89
N LEU A 62 -36.08 -9.07 0.42
CA LEU A 62 -35.78 -10.21 1.30
C LEU A 62 -37.03 -10.97 1.72
N LYS A 63 -38.21 -10.55 1.26
CA LYS A 63 -39.48 -11.24 1.50
C LYS A 63 -39.60 -12.48 0.62
N SER A 64 -40.31 -13.49 1.11
CA SER A 64 -40.68 -14.67 0.33
C SER A 64 -42.14 -14.56 -0.06
N ASN A 65 -42.45 -14.41 -1.35
CA ASN A 65 -43.82 -14.22 -1.86
C ASN A 65 -44.56 -13.05 -1.18
N GLY A 66 -43.86 -11.93 -0.94
CA GLY A 66 -44.42 -10.76 -0.26
C GLY A 66 -44.53 -10.88 1.27
N VAL A 67 -44.19 -12.03 1.85
CA VAL A 67 -44.19 -12.28 3.30
C VAL A 67 -42.80 -12.03 3.89
N ALA A 68 -42.74 -11.30 5.01
CA ALA A 68 -41.50 -11.08 5.76
C ALA A 68 -40.85 -12.40 6.18
N ASN A 69 -39.52 -12.47 6.09
CA ASN A 69 -38.75 -13.65 6.46
C ASN A 69 -37.72 -13.26 7.54
N PRO A 70 -38.17 -12.86 8.74
CA PRO A 70 -37.27 -12.38 9.78
C PRO A 70 -36.25 -13.46 10.18
N ILE A 71 -35.08 -13.02 10.64
CA ILE A 71 -34.04 -13.92 11.14
C ILE A 71 -34.63 -14.77 12.27
N PRO A 72 -34.52 -16.11 12.22
CA PRO A 72 -35.07 -16.99 13.24
C PRO A 72 -34.31 -16.84 14.57
N ALA A 73 -34.92 -17.32 15.65
CA ALA A 73 -34.19 -17.53 16.90
C ALA A 73 -33.16 -18.66 16.69
N GLY A 74 -31.96 -18.48 17.23
CA GLY A 74 -30.86 -19.44 17.07
C GLY A 74 -29.56 -18.90 17.67
N VAL A 75 -28.50 -19.68 17.56
CA VAL A 75 -27.17 -19.31 18.08
C VAL A 75 -26.49 -18.35 17.11
N GLN A 76 -26.20 -17.14 17.60
CA GLN A 76 -25.45 -16.14 16.83
C GLN A 76 -23.96 -16.49 16.79
N SER A 77 -23.36 -16.29 15.63
CA SER A 77 -21.90 -16.35 15.45
C SER A 77 -21.47 -15.34 14.38
N ALA A 78 -20.17 -15.04 14.36
CA ALA A 78 -19.56 -14.26 13.29
C ALA A 78 -18.20 -14.85 12.92
N SER A 79 -17.75 -14.57 11.71
CA SER A 79 -16.50 -15.12 11.17
C SER A 79 -15.86 -14.16 10.18
N ILE A 80 -14.54 -14.29 10.03
CA ILE A 80 -13.80 -13.73 8.90
C ILE A 80 -14.21 -14.54 7.67
N TYR A 81 -15.08 -13.96 6.84
CA TYR A 81 -15.54 -14.62 5.62
C TYR A 81 -14.40 -14.67 4.60
N TRP A 82 -13.74 -13.54 4.38
CA TRP A 82 -12.44 -13.45 3.73
C TRP A 82 -11.66 -12.20 4.17
N GLU A 83 -10.34 -12.22 4.05
CA GLU A 83 -9.42 -11.07 4.17
C GLU A 83 -8.33 -11.15 3.08
N ASP A 84 -7.81 -10.00 2.64
CA ASP A 84 -6.77 -9.90 1.60
C ASP A 84 -5.33 -9.81 2.13
N VAL A 85 -5.18 -9.48 3.41
CA VAL A 85 -3.91 -9.54 4.14
C VAL A 85 -4.05 -10.60 5.22
N PRO A 86 -3.36 -11.75 5.10
CA PRO A 86 -3.46 -12.82 6.09
C PRO A 86 -3.12 -12.37 7.51
N GLY A 87 -4.04 -12.59 8.45
CA GLY A 87 -3.93 -12.18 9.84
C GLY A 87 -4.24 -10.71 10.11
N LEU A 88 -4.85 -9.98 9.17
CA LEU A 88 -5.29 -8.60 9.37
C LEU A 88 -6.38 -8.51 10.44
N VAL A 89 -7.34 -9.44 10.41
CA VAL A 89 -8.34 -9.58 11.47
C VAL A 89 -7.89 -10.70 12.41
N GLU A 90 -7.57 -10.37 13.66
CA GLU A 90 -7.08 -11.35 14.63
C GLU A 90 -8.22 -12.21 15.18
N ASN A 91 -9.38 -11.59 15.43
CA ASN A 91 -10.49 -12.24 16.08
C ASN A 91 -11.83 -11.61 15.69
N VAL A 92 -12.87 -12.44 15.64
CA VAL A 92 -14.26 -12.04 15.43
C VAL A 92 -15.13 -12.76 16.45
N SER A 93 -15.90 -12.00 17.25
CA SER A 93 -16.78 -12.55 18.28
C SER A 93 -18.09 -11.78 18.41
N ILE A 94 -19.08 -12.37 19.09
CA ILE A 94 -20.37 -11.73 19.38
C ILE A 94 -20.38 -11.17 20.81
N GLU A 95 -20.56 -9.86 20.93
CA GLU A 95 -20.96 -9.19 22.17
C GLU A 95 -22.49 -9.23 22.27
N ASN A 96 -23.00 -10.08 23.16
CA ASN A 96 -24.45 -10.27 23.34
C ASN A 96 -25.13 -8.99 23.86
N GLY A 97 -26.23 -8.61 23.21
CA GLY A 97 -27.10 -7.54 23.70
C GLY A 97 -28.19 -8.02 24.66
N THR A 98 -29.09 -7.12 25.06
CA THR A 98 -30.27 -7.46 25.89
C THR A 98 -31.25 -8.38 25.17
N ASP A 99 -31.26 -8.31 23.84
CA ASP A 99 -31.95 -9.21 22.93
C ASP A 99 -31.04 -9.50 21.70
N PRO A 100 -31.31 -10.57 20.93
CA PRO A 100 -30.46 -10.95 19.80
C PRO A 100 -30.21 -9.82 18.78
N ALA A 101 -31.19 -8.97 18.50
CA ALA A 101 -31.03 -7.90 17.51
C ALA A 101 -30.16 -6.73 18.03
N SER A 102 -30.00 -6.61 19.35
CA SER A 102 -29.14 -5.61 19.99
C SER A 102 -27.68 -6.02 20.14
N SER A 103 -27.31 -7.24 19.75
CA SER A 103 -25.91 -7.72 19.78
C SER A 103 -25.00 -6.95 18.83
N LYS A 104 -23.69 -7.05 19.07
CA LYS A 104 -22.64 -6.47 18.21
C LYS A 104 -21.59 -7.51 17.88
N ILE A 105 -20.99 -7.40 16.70
CA ILE A 105 -19.80 -8.15 16.33
C ILE A 105 -18.58 -7.33 16.79
N LEU A 106 -17.68 -7.93 17.53
CA LEU A 106 -16.35 -7.38 17.82
C LEU A 106 -15.39 -7.88 16.76
N VAL A 107 -14.72 -6.97 16.07
CA VAL A 107 -13.71 -7.26 15.04
C VAL A 107 -12.38 -6.67 15.51
N GLU A 108 -11.44 -7.51 15.90
CA GLU A 108 -10.10 -7.14 16.35
C GLU A 108 -9.15 -7.05 15.15
N ILE A 109 -8.37 -5.95 15.08
CA ILE A 109 -7.52 -5.63 13.93
C ILE A 109 -6.05 -5.62 14.36
N ASN A 110 -5.23 -6.42 13.67
CA ASN A 110 -3.78 -6.37 13.82
C ASN A 110 -3.23 -5.14 13.07
N LYS A 111 -2.86 -4.10 13.81
CA LYS A 111 -2.33 -2.85 13.24
C LYS A 111 -1.01 -3.02 12.50
N GLY A 112 -0.19 -3.98 12.92
CA GLY A 112 1.12 -4.19 12.33
C GLY A 112 1.08 -4.93 11.00
N ARG A 113 -0.06 -5.53 10.64
CA ARG A 113 -0.33 -6.02 9.27
C ARG A 113 -0.65 -4.90 8.28
N GLY A 114 -0.73 -3.65 8.73
CA GLY A 114 -0.89 -2.49 7.87
C GLY A 114 -2.33 -2.28 7.38
N LYS A 115 -2.48 -1.95 6.10
CA LYS A 115 -3.77 -1.65 5.47
C LYS A 115 -4.27 -2.85 4.67
N GLY A 116 -5.58 -3.06 4.65
CA GLY A 116 -6.21 -4.14 3.88
C GLY A 116 -7.72 -4.13 4.00
N ASN A 117 -8.34 -5.17 3.45
CA ASN A 117 -9.78 -5.36 3.40
C ASN A 117 -10.16 -6.74 3.94
N ALA A 118 -11.30 -6.79 4.62
CA ALA A 118 -11.94 -8.03 5.02
C ALA A 118 -13.45 -7.97 4.85
N VAL A 119 -14.09 -9.12 4.77
CA VAL A 119 -15.54 -9.26 4.91
C VAL A 119 -15.82 -10.13 6.13
N VAL A 120 -16.65 -9.62 7.03
CA VAL A 120 -17.10 -10.34 8.22
C VAL A 120 -18.55 -10.77 8.02
N ALA A 121 -18.84 -12.05 8.21
CA ALA A 121 -20.19 -12.62 8.08
C ALA A 121 -20.85 -12.79 9.44
N PHE A 122 -22.14 -12.43 9.54
CA PHE A 122 -23.01 -12.72 10.67
C PHE A 122 -23.91 -13.90 10.36
N LYS A 123 -23.95 -14.85 11.29
CA LYS A 123 -24.62 -16.14 11.14
C LYS A 123 -25.57 -16.42 12.29
N VAL A 124 -26.66 -17.10 11.97
CA VAL A 124 -27.54 -17.75 12.95
C VAL A 124 -27.68 -19.22 12.57
N ASP A 125 -27.31 -20.11 13.49
CA ASP A 125 -27.24 -21.57 13.27
C ASP A 125 -26.46 -21.93 11.99
N GLY A 126 -25.31 -21.27 11.80
CA GLY A 126 -24.41 -21.49 10.65
C GLY A 126 -24.86 -20.84 9.34
N THR A 127 -26.08 -20.32 9.23
CA THR A 127 -26.56 -19.64 8.02
C THR A 127 -26.19 -18.16 8.03
N ILE A 128 -25.56 -17.67 6.95
CA ILE A 128 -25.24 -16.24 6.78
C ILE A 128 -26.53 -15.45 6.56
N TYR A 129 -26.74 -14.42 7.38
CA TYR A 129 -27.84 -13.47 7.22
C TYR A 129 -27.38 -12.08 6.80
N TRP A 130 -26.12 -11.73 7.05
CA TRP A 130 -25.55 -10.48 6.54
C TRP A 130 -24.03 -10.54 6.58
N SER A 131 -23.40 -9.61 5.88
CA SER A 131 -21.95 -9.44 5.86
C SER A 131 -21.61 -7.97 5.70
N TRP A 132 -20.46 -7.56 6.25
CA TRP A 132 -19.96 -6.21 6.17
C TRP A 132 -18.52 -6.20 5.66
N HIS A 133 -18.21 -5.20 4.85
CA HIS A 133 -16.85 -4.91 4.43
C HIS A 133 -16.14 -4.09 5.50
N ILE A 134 -14.96 -4.55 5.92
CA ILE A 134 -14.07 -3.90 6.87
C ILE A 134 -12.91 -3.33 6.07
N TRP A 135 -12.78 -2.01 6.06
CA TRP A 135 -11.76 -1.29 5.30
C TRP A 135 -10.74 -0.69 6.27
N VAL A 136 -9.59 -1.35 6.40
CA VAL A 136 -8.48 -0.90 7.25
C VAL A 136 -7.59 0.02 6.43
N THR A 137 -7.68 1.33 6.68
CA THR A 137 -7.03 2.34 5.85
C THR A 137 -6.79 3.65 6.60
N ASP A 138 -6.04 4.57 6.01
CA ASP A 138 -5.97 5.97 6.45
C ASP A 138 -7.24 6.74 6.06
N ASN A 139 -7.52 7.85 6.76
CA ASN A 139 -8.75 8.62 6.60
C ASN A 139 -9.05 9.03 5.13
N PRO A 140 -10.13 8.52 4.50
CA PRO A 140 -10.47 8.80 3.10
C PRO A 140 -11.30 10.08 2.89
N GLU A 141 -11.57 10.87 3.95
CA GLU A 141 -12.44 12.05 3.88
C GLU A 141 -11.80 13.25 3.16
N ASN A 142 -10.48 13.23 2.91
CA ASN A 142 -9.72 14.34 2.33
C ASN A 142 -9.84 14.44 0.79
N GLY A 143 -11.00 14.08 0.24
CA GLY A 143 -11.23 14.14 -1.21
C GLY A 143 -11.69 15.50 -1.71
N VAL A 144 -12.04 15.55 -3.00
CA VAL A 144 -12.32 16.79 -3.73
C VAL A 144 -13.80 17.20 -3.66
N PHE A 145 -14.04 18.50 -3.85
CA PHE A 145 -15.39 19.03 -4.06
C PHE A 145 -15.63 19.24 -5.56
N TYR A 146 -16.72 18.67 -6.08
CA TYR A 146 -17.12 18.87 -7.47
C TYR A 146 -18.63 18.74 -7.64
N ASN A 147 -19.28 19.81 -8.12
CA ASN A 147 -20.72 19.89 -8.35
C ASN A 147 -21.06 21.01 -9.35
N TYR A 148 -22.31 21.07 -9.80
CA TYR A 148 -22.77 22.09 -10.77
C TYR A 148 -23.61 23.21 -10.13
N GLY A 149 -23.71 23.23 -8.80
CA GLY A 149 -24.48 24.23 -8.04
C GLY A 149 -26.00 24.07 -8.17
N MET A 150 -26.46 22.90 -8.61
CA MET A 150 -27.88 22.58 -8.82
C MET A 150 -28.34 21.41 -7.96
N GLU A 151 -27.41 20.66 -7.40
CA GLU A 151 -27.64 19.49 -6.57
C GLU A 151 -28.18 19.91 -5.21
N ALA A 152 -29.13 19.13 -4.71
CA ALA A 152 -29.83 19.42 -3.47
C ALA A 152 -30.00 18.17 -2.60
N ASP A 153 -30.23 18.39 -1.31
CA ASP A 153 -30.73 17.36 -0.39
C ASP A 153 -32.21 17.01 -0.69
N ILE A 154 -32.77 16.09 0.10
CA ILE A 154 -34.17 15.65 -0.08
C ILE A 154 -35.20 16.76 0.18
N ASP A 155 -34.83 17.79 0.95
CA ASP A 155 -35.67 18.95 1.27
C ASP A 155 -35.48 20.11 0.26
N LEU A 156 -34.75 19.86 -0.84
CA LEU A 156 -34.41 20.82 -1.90
C LEU A 156 -33.46 21.96 -1.48
N ASN A 157 -32.71 21.80 -0.38
CA ASN A 157 -31.62 22.73 -0.05
C ASN A 157 -30.40 22.41 -0.90
N LEU A 158 -29.77 23.43 -1.48
CA LEU A 158 -28.56 23.24 -2.29
C LEU A 158 -27.40 22.70 -1.45
N ILE A 159 -26.64 21.79 -2.04
CA ILE A 159 -25.50 21.13 -1.40
C ILE A 159 -24.22 21.30 -2.22
N ASN A 160 -23.09 21.20 -1.53
CA ASN A 160 -21.79 20.97 -2.16
C ASN A 160 -21.46 19.48 -2.08
N ILE A 161 -21.03 18.89 -3.19
CA ILE A 161 -20.69 17.47 -3.24
C ILE A 161 -19.20 17.32 -2.95
N GLN A 162 -18.90 16.53 -1.94
CA GLN A 162 -17.55 16.06 -1.63
C GLN A 162 -17.44 14.58 -1.97
N TYR A 163 -16.35 14.16 -2.58
CA TYR A 163 -16.02 12.77 -2.85
C TYR A 163 -14.97 12.25 -1.87
N MET A 164 -14.89 10.94 -1.69
CA MET A 164 -13.72 10.33 -1.06
C MET A 164 -12.47 10.56 -1.90
N ASP A 165 -11.30 10.61 -1.26
CA ASP A 165 -10.01 10.76 -1.95
C ASP A 165 -9.68 9.56 -2.86
N ARG A 166 -10.25 8.39 -2.59
CA ARG A 166 -9.98 7.12 -3.29
C ARG A 166 -11.24 6.29 -3.54
N ASN A 167 -11.07 5.19 -4.27
CA ASN A 167 -12.14 4.21 -4.48
C ASN A 167 -12.38 3.38 -3.21
N LEU A 168 -13.61 2.91 -2.99
CA LEU A 168 -13.95 2.06 -1.85
C LEU A 168 -13.11 0.76 -1.87
N GLY A 169 -12.45 0.48 -0.76
CA GLY A 169 -11.55 -0.67 -0.60
C GLY A 169 -10.11 -0.44 -1.11
N ALA A 170 -9.78 0.74 -1.65
CA ALA A 170 -8.40 1.07 -2.02
C ALA A 170 -7.58 1.41 -0.77
N THR A 171 -6.35 0.90 -0.66
CA THR A 171 -5.48 1.20 0.50
C THR A 171 -4.48 2.32 0.24
N SER A 172 -4.46 2.85 -0.99
CA SER A 172 -3.75 4.07 -1.37
C SER A 172 -4.68 5.05 -2.11
N ASN A 173 -4.53 6.35 -1.84
CA ASN A 173 -5.22 7.42 -2.57
C ASN A 173 -4.46 7.93 -3.79
N SER A 174 -3.23 7.49 -3.96
CA SER A 174 -2.35 7.93 -5.03
C SER A 174 -1.94 6.74 -5.87
N PHE A 175 -1.85 6.92 -7.18
CA PHE A 175 -1.19 5.96 -8.08
C PHE A 175 0.26 6.39 -8.40
N LEU A 176 0.83 7.32 -7.62
CA LEU A 176 2.15 7.91 -7.81
C LEU A 176 3.07 7.79 -6.58
N ASP A 177 2.56 7.32 -5.44
CA ASP A 177 3.28 7.28 -4.16
C ASP A 177 3.37 5.85 -3.60
N ASP A 178 3.78 5.72 -2.34
CA ASP A 178 3.81 4.44 -1.63
C ASP A 178 2.45 3.72 -1.74
N GLN A 179 2.51 2.41 -1.99
CA GLN A 179 1.38 1.52 -2.23
C GLN A 179 0.51 1.89 -3.46
N TRP A 180 1.08 2.59 -4.45
CA TRP A 180 0.36 3.02 -5.66
C TRP A 180 -0.39 1.90 -6.38
N GLN A 181 0.15 0.68 -6.35
CA GLN A 181 -0.41 -0.51 -6.98
C GLN A 181 -1.75 -0.92 -6.36
N LYS A 182 -2.03 -0.47 -5.13
CA LYS A 182 -3.25 -0.73 -4.36
C LYS A 182 -4.31 0.38 -4.47
N SER A 183 -4.17 1.29 -5.44
CA SER A 183 -5.10 2.42 -5.66
C SER A 183 -6.42 2.03 -6.36
N GLY A 184 -6.53 0.84 -6.95
CA GLY A 184 -7.67 0.43 -7.78
C GLY A 184 -9.01 0.29 -7.04
N GLY A 185 -8.97 -0.17 -5.78
CA GLY A 185 -10.14 -0.48 -4.95
C GLY A 185 -10.74 -1.86 -5.21
N LEU A 186 -11.84 -2.17 -4.51
CA LEU A 186 -12.61 -3.40 -4.70
C LEU A 186 -13.68 -3.21 -5.78
N MET A 187 -14.15 -4.32 -6.34
CA MET A 187 -15.17 -4.32 -7.40
C MET A 187 -16.54 -4.66 -6.83
N TYR A 188 -17.60 -4.12 -7.44
CA TYR A 188 -18.98 -4.36 -7.03
C TYR A 188 -19.83 -4.68 -8.25
N GLU A 189 -20.73 -5.66 -8.15
CA GLU A 189 -21.84 -5.78 -9.08
C GLU A 189 -22.89 -4.72 -8.74
N TRP A 190 -23.50 -4.12 -9.77
CA TRP A 190 -24.45 -3.03 -9.55
C TRP A 190 -25.63 -3.49 -8.68
N GLY A 191 -25.92 -2.76 -7.61
CA GLY A 191 -26.99 -3.09 -6.66
C GLY A 191 -26.61 -4.05 -5.53
N ARG A 192 -25.35 -4.52 -5.44
CA ARG A 192 -24.87 -5.34 -4.30
C ARG A 192 -24.11 -4.49 -3.27
N LYS A 193 -24.12 -4.97 -2.02
CA LYS A 193 -23.31 -4.40 -0.93
C LYS A 193 -21.94 -5.05 -0.79
N ASP A 194 -21.79 -6.29 -1.26
CA ASP A 194 -20.63 -7.15 -1.01
C ASP A 194 -19.55 -6.93 -2.09
N PRO A 195 -18.29 -6.70 -1.70
CA PRO A 195 -17.20 -6.51 -2.64
C PRO A 195 -16.61 -7.81 -3.20
N PHE A 196 -15.99 -7.68 -4.37
CA PHE A 196 -15.17 -8.70 -5.01
C PHE A 196 -13.71 -8.20 -5.11
N PRO A 197 -12.73 -8.96 -4.59
CA PRO A 197 -11.32 -8.60 -4.66
C PRO A 197 -10.76 -8.87 -6.07
N PRO A 198 -9.99 -7.93 -6.66
CA PRO A 198 -9.30 -8.14 -7.93
C PRO A 198 -8.37 -9.37 -8.00
N LEU A 199 -7.76 -9.76 -6.88
CA LEU A 199 -6.73 -10.82 -6.77
C LEU A 199 -5.45 -10.56 -7.60
N VAL A 200 -5.31 -9.35 -8.14
CA VAL A 200 -4.12 -8.83 -8.80
C VAL A 200 -4.06 -7.31 -8.63
N TYR A 201 -2.89 -6.79 -8.29
CA TYR A 201 -2.61 -5.36 -8.17
C TYR A 201 -2.21 -4.76 -9.52
N LYS A 202 -2.14 -3.42 -9.60
CA LYS A 202 -1.88 -2.70 -10.87
C LYS A 202 -0.51 -2.98 -11.50
N ASP A 203 0.44 -3.41 -10.68
CA ASP A 203 1.83 -3.72 -11.04
C ASP A 203 2.04 -5.17 -11.51
N SER A 204 0.94 -5.92 -11.71
CA SER A 204 0.92 -7.36 -12.00
C SER A 204 1.26 -8.28 -10.82
N ASN A 205 1.37 -7.78 -9.59
CA ASN A 205 1.53 -8.64 -8.42
C ASN A 205 0.19 -9.31 -8.06
N PHE A 206 0.19 -10.63 -7.93
CA PHE A 206 -1.02 -11.41 -7.63
C PHE A 206 -1.07 -11.77 -6.16
N TYR A 207 -2.24 -11.60 -5.55
CA TYR A 207 -2.47 -11.92 -4.14
C TYR A 207 -3.63 -12.90 -3.99
N GLU A 208 -3.72 -13.52 -2.82
CA GLU A 208 -4.80 -14.42 -2.46
C GLU A 208 -5.64 -13.83 -1.33
N ILE A 209 -6.89 -14.28 -1.22
CA ILE A 209 -7.71 -14.03 -0.03
C ILE A 209 -7.85 -15.33 0.77
N SER A 210 -8.04 -15.21 2.07
CA SER A 210 -8.26 -16.36 2.96
C SER A 210 -9.36 -16.09 4.00
N GLY A 211 -9.99 -17.14 4.52
CA GLY A 211 -11.05 -17.04 5.53
C GLY A 211 -11.94 -18.27 5.54
N GLU A 212 -13.19 -18.12 5.97
CA GLU A 212 -14.20 -19.20 5.90
C GLU A 212 -14.40 -19.75 4.48
N VAL A 213 -14.17 -18.94 3.45
CA VAL A 213 -14.27 -19.36 2.03
C VAL A 213 -13.11 -20.23 1.54
N GLY A 214 -12.12 -20.50 2.40
CA GLY A 214 -10.85 -21.10 1.99
C GLY A 214 -9.91 -20.09 1.34
N VAL A 215 -8.89 -20.58 0.63
CA VAL A 215 -7.93 -19.74 -0.09
C VAL A 215 -8.41 -19.57 -1.53
N LEU A 216 -8.70 -18.34 -1.96
CA LEU A 216 -9.08 -18.03 -3.33
C LEU A 216 -8.01 -17.20 -4.02
N LYS A 217 -7.68 -17.59 -5.26
CA LYS A 217 -6.67 -16.95 -6.11
C LYS A 217 -7.26 -16.47 -7.42
N HIS A 218 -6.53 -15.63 -8.13
CA HIS A 218 -6.92 -15.23 -9.47
C HIS A 218 -7.05 -16.45 -10.38
N LYS A 219 -8.04 -16.46 -11.27
CA LYS A 219 -8.37 -17.62 -12.14
C LYS A 219 -7.22 -18.08 -13.04
N GLN A 220 -6.29 -17.19 -13.36
CA GLN A 220 -5.08 -17.53 -14.13
C GLN A 220 -4.05 -18.33 -13.32
N ILE A 221 -4.11 -18.27 -11.99
CA ILE A 221 -3.22 -19.02 -11.08
C ILE A 221 -3.89 -20.32 -10.68
N ASP A 222 -5.12 -20.25 -10.18
CA ASP A 222 -5.91 -21.41 -9.79
C ASP A 222 -7.31 -21.31 -10.41
N PRO A 223 -7.62 -22.09 -11.46
CA PRO A 223 -8.93 -22.06 -12.09
C PRO A 223 -10.02 -22.77 -11.28
N ILE A 224 -9.66 -23.49 -10.21
CA ILE A 224 -10.59 -24.24 -9.35
C ILE A 224 -10.92 -23.40 -8.10
N ASN A 225 -9.90 -22.97 -7.35
CA ASN A 225 -10.07 -22.18 -6.13
C ASN A 225 -9.98 -20.68 -6.45
N THR A 226 -11.00 -20.18 -7.15
CA THR A 226 -11.13 -18.76 -7.53
C THR A 226 -12.51 -18.23 -7.15
N ILE A 227 -12.77 -16.95 -7.44
CA ILE A 227 -14.08 -16.33 -7.21
C ILE A 227 -15.16 -17.17 -7.89
N PRO A 228 -16.10 -17.76 -7.11
CA PRO A 228 -17.11 -18.62 -7.68
C PRO A 228 -18.08 -17.81 -8.54
N VAL A 229 -18.46 -18.37 -9.69
CA VAL A 229 -19.38 -17.75 -10.63
C VAL A 229 -20.62 -18.63 -10.75
N GLU A 230 -21.79 -18.03 -10.54
CA GLU A 230 -23.08 -18.68 -10.65
C GLU A 230 -23.91 -18.03 -11.76
N ILE A 231 -24.47 -18.84 -12.67
CA ILE A 231 -25.51 -18.35 -13.58
C ILE A 231 -26.75 -18.11 -12.75
N ARG A 232 -27.30 -16.89 -12.84
CA ARG A 232 -28.45 -16.42 -12.07
C ARG A 232 -29.46 -17.54 -11.77
N PRO A 233 -29.58 -18.00 -10.51
CA PRO A 233 -30.26 -19.25 -10.19
C PRO A 233 -31.78 -19.14 -10.24
N PHE A 234 -32.33 -17.93 -10.07
CA PHE A 234 -33.78 -17.71 -10.01
C PHE A 234 -34.23 -16.62 -10.97
N ASN A 235 -35.50 -16.65 -11.36
CA ASN A 235 -36.08 -15.58 -12.16
C ASN A 235 -36.45 -14.36 -11.31
N GLU A 236 -36.86 -14.62 -10.07
CA GLU A 236 -37.38 -13.68 -9.09
C GLU A 236 -36.26 -12.93 -8.36
N ILE A 237 -36.43 -11.63 -8.20
CA ILE A 237 -35.45 -10.76 -7.56
C ILE A 237 -35.24 -11.12 -6.10
N GLU A 238 -36.31 -11.43 -5.38
CA GLU A 238 -36.26 -11.74 -3.96
C GLU A 238 -35.33 -12.93 -3.67
N LYS A 239 -35.45 -13.99 -4.48
CA LYS A 239 -34.63 -15.19 -4.32
C LYS A 239 -33.16 -14.92 -4.66
N ASN A 240 -32.87 -14.13 -5.69
CA ASN A 240 -31.50 -13.80 -6.05
C ASN A 240 -30.84 -12.85 -5.02
N ILE A 241 -31.58 -11.88 -4.47
CA ILE A 241 -31.07 -11.01 -3.40
C ILE A 241 -30.80 -11.85 -2.13
N GLN A 242 -31.74 -12.71 -1.71
CA GLN A 242 -31.52 -13.65 -0.59
C GLN A 242 -30.30 -14.56 -0.84
N TYR A 243 -30.14 -15.06 -2.07
CA TYR A 243 -28.99 -15.88 -2.45
C TYR A 243 -27.67 -15.09 -2.36
N SER A 244 -27.63 -13.86 -2.86
CA SER A 244 -26.42 -13.01 -2.81
C SER A 244 -25.99 -12.66 -1.39
N VAL A 245 -26.95 -12.43 -0.48
CA VAL A 245 -26.68 -12.18 0.95
C VAL A 245 -26.11 -13.42 1.64
N LYS A 246 -26.60 -14.60 1.26
CA LYS A 246 -26.10 -15.89 1.78
C LYS A 246 -24.79 -16.34 1.16
N ASN A 247 -24.41 -15.79 0.00
CA ASN A 247 -23.21 -16.13 -0.74
C ASN A 247 -22.43 -14.85 -1.15
N PRO A 248 -21.83 -14.12 -0.20
CA PRO A 248 -21.27 -12.79 -0.46
C PRO A 248 -20.20 -12.75 -1.57
N ILE A 249 -19.37 -13.78 -1.71
CA ILE A 249 -18.28 -13.83 -2.71
C ILE A 249 -18.67 -14.49 -4.03
N THR A 250 -19.87 -15.07 -4.14
CA THR A 250 -20.33 -15.68 -5.38
C THR A 250 -20.78 -14.60 -6.35
N TYR A 251 -20.08 -14.51 -7.49
CA TYR A 251 -20.36 -13.58 -8.57
C TYR A 251 -21.53 -14.11 -9.41
N ILE A 252 -22.57 -13.30 -9.64
CA ILE A 252 -23.81 -13.80 -10.25
C ILE A 252 -23.96 -13.22 -11.65
N ILE A 253 -23.97 -14.08 -12.67
CA ILE A 253 -24.09 -13.62 -14.06
C ILE A 253 -25.45 -13.88 -14.67
N ASN A 254 -25.82 -13.00 -15.58
CA ASN A 254 -26.90 -13.24 -16.52
C ASN A 254 -26.32 -13.36 -17.94
N THR A 255 -26.69 -14.42 -18.66
CA THR A 255 -26.24 -14.68 -20.02
C THR A 255 -26.96 -13.83 -21.07
N ASP A 256 -28.14 -13.31 -20.75
CA ASP A 256 -28.93 -12.46 -21.66
C ASP A 256 -28.26 -11.11 -21.93
N SER A 257 -28.29 -10.65 -23.18
CA SER A 257 -27.57 -9.43 -23.64
C SER A 257 -28.04 -8.10 -23.00
N GLY A 258 -29.07 -8.11 -22.17
CA GLY A 258 -29.52 -6.96 -21.38
C GLY A 258 -30.14 -7.41 -20.06
N GLY A 259 -29.77 -8.60 -19.60
CA GLY A 259 -30.30 -9.23 -18.40
C GLY A 259 -29.62 -8.71 -17.14
N ASN A 260 -30.37 -8.68 -16.05
CA ASN A 260 -29.85 -8.34 -14.73
C ASN A 260 -29.33 -9.58 -14.01
N TRP A 261 -28.29 -9.46 -13.20
CA TRP A 261 -27.85 -10.57 -12.33
C TRP A 261 -28.92 -10.96 -11.29
N PHE A 262 -29.83 -10.03 -10.96
CA PHE A 262 -30.83 -10.22 -9.92
C PHE A 262 -32.26 -10.48 -10.45
N SER A 263 -32.61 -10.11 -11.69
CA SER A 263 -34.01 -10.20 -12.18
C SER A 263 -34.09 -10.60 -13.66
N SER A 264 -35.14 -11.34 -14.03
CA SER A 264 -35.43 -11.69 -15.43
C SER A 264 -36.01 -10.51 -16.19
N SER A 265 -36.59 -9.55 -15.46
CA SER A 265 -37.09 -8.32 -16.04
C SER A 265 -35.98 -7.27 -16.06
N ARG A 266 -35.81 -6.66 -17.24
CA ARG A 266 -34.86 -5.56 -17.42
C ARG A 266 -35.20 -4.35 -16.55
N TYR A 267 -36.49 -4.07 -16.39
CA TYR A 267 -37.05 -2.95 -15.62
C TYR A 267 -37.98 -3.44 -14.52
N LYS A 268 -38.17 -2.64 -13.45
CA LYS A 268 -39.15 -2.91 -12.39
C LYS A 268 -40.58 -2.79 -12.93
N VAL A 269 -40.82 -1.79 -13.78
CA VAL A 269 -42.09 -1.62 -14.52
C VAL A 269 -41.79 -1.32 -15.98
N ALA A 270 -42.31 -2.15 -16.89
CA ALA A 270 -42.16 -1.96 -18.33
C ALA A 270 -42.95 -0.74 -18.83
N GLY A 271 -42.41 -0.04 -19.82
CA GLY A 271 -43.04 1.13 -20.43
C GLY A 271 -42.21 1.66 -21.60
N ALA A 272 -42.80 2.52 -22.43
CA ALA A 272 -42.07 3.22 -23.48
C ALA A 272 -41.15 4.27 -22.85
N SER A 273 -40.00 4.57 -23.48
CA SER A 273 -39.14 5.66 -23.02
C SER A 273 -39.89 7.01 -23.10
N PRO A 274 -39.81 7.87 -22.05
CA PRO A 274 -39.02 7.72 -20.83
C PRO A 274 -39.82 7.18 -19.61
N ASN A 275 -41.00 6.60 -19.80
CA ASN A 275 -41.97 6.28 -18.74
C ASN A 275 -41.82 4.91 -18.06
N TYR A 276 -40.85 4.07 -18.45
CA TYR A 276 -40.54 2.85 -17.68
C TYR A 276 -39.89 3.20 -16.34
N ILE A 277 -40.01 2.29 -15.37
CA ILE A 277 -39.39 2.42 -14.04
C ILE A 277 -38.26 1.38 -13.95
N THR A 278 -37.03 1.85 -13.83
CA THR A 278 -35.85 0.99 -13.69
C THR A 278 -35.76 0.41 -12.28
N TRP A 279 -34.85 -0.54 -12.11
CA TRP A 279 -34.46 -0.98 -10.77
C TRP A 279 -33.72 0.16 -10.04
N ASP A 280 -33.90 0.22 -8.72
CA ASP A 280 -33.29 1.21 -7.86
C ASP A 280 -32.74 0.57 -6.58
N LEU A 281 -31.63 -0.17 -6.73
CA LEU A 281 -31.03 -0.91 -5.63
C LEU A 281 -30.02 -0.06 -4.82
N TRP A 282 -29.56 1.07 -5.36
CA TRP A 282 -28.61 1.97 -4.69
C TRP A 282 -29.17 3.38 -4.41
N SER A 283 -30.45 3.60 -4.64
CA SER A 283 -31.15 4.88 -4.48
C SER A 283 -30.59 5.97 -5.39
N ASP A 284 -31.10 6.01 -6.61
CA ASP A 284 -30.94 7.15 -7.51
C ASP A 284 -31.86 8.32 -7.13
N ASN A 285 -31.70 9.45 -7.82
CA ASN A 285 -32.43 10.67 -7.50
C ASN A 285 -33.94 10.60 -7.83
N ALA A 286 -34.36 9.67 -8.70
CA ALA A 286 -35.73 9.60 -9.21
C ALA A 286 -36.44 8.29 -8.87
N LYS A 287 -35.90 7.50 -7.94
CA LYS A 287 -36.44 6.19 -7.51
C LYS A 287 -36.66 5.24 -8.70
N GLY A 288 -35.73 5.26 -9.67
CA GLY A 288 -35.81 4.54 -10.93
C GLY A 288 -36.78 5.13 -11.98
N GLY A 289 -37.48 6.21 -11.65
CA GLY A 289 -38.31 6.98 -12.57
C GLY A 289 -37.50 7.73 -13.63
N ASN A 290 -38.19 8.53 -14.45
CA ASN A 290 -37.51 9.41 -15.40
C ASN A 290 -36.74 10.50 -14.63
N SER A 291 -35.52 10.81 -15.05
CA SER A 291 -34.77 11.95 -14.52
C SER A 291 -34.15 12.77 -15.66
N ASN A 292 -34.29 14.09 -15.55
CA ASN A 292 -33.66 15.10 -16.38
C ASN A 292 -33.66 16.45 -15.65
N ALA A 293 -32.54 16.78 -15.02
CA ALA A 293 -32.38 18.04 -14.28
C ALA A 293 -32.25 19.30 -15.18
N ASN A 294 -32.26 19.12 -16.49
CA ASN A 294 -32.34 20.17 -17.51
C ASN A 294 -33.78 20.36 -18.04
N SER A 295 -34.75 19.58 -17.56
CA SER A 295 -36.14 19.63 -18.01
C SER A 295 -36.78 21.00 -17.78
N SER A 296 -37.67 21.41 -18.69
CA SER A 296 -38.55 22.57 -18.51
C SER A 296 -39.64 22.32 -17.47
N SER A 297 -39.97 21.05 -17.18
CA SER A 297 -40.90 20.70 -16.09
C SER A 297 -40.23 20.92 -14.74
N THR A 298 -40.76 21.85 -13.95
CA THR A 298 -40.23 22.16 -12.61
C THR A 298 -40.21 20.94 -11.69
N THR A 299 -41.23 20.08 -11.75
CA THR A 299 -41.30 18.87 -10.93
C THR A 299 -40.17 17.91 -11.26
N LEU A 300 -40.04 17.50 -12.53
CA LEU A 300 -39.01 16.57 -12.99
C LEU A 300 -37.60 17.14 -12.75
N LYS A 301 -37.44 18.44 -12.99
CA LYS A 301 -36.19 19.16 -12.76
C LYS A 301 -35.76 19.11 -11.30
N ASN A 302 -36.67 19.38 -10.37
CA ASN A 302 -36.36 19.39 -8.94
C ASN A 302 -36.08 17.97 -8.42
N GLU A 303 -36.91 16.99 -8.79
CA GLU A 303 -36.71 15.57 -8.46
C GLU A 303 -35.33 15.07 -8.92
N SER A 304 -34.93 15.42 -10.14
CA SER A 304 -33.62 14.99 -10.69
C SER A 304 -32.41 15.63 -10.00
N ARG A 305 -32.61 16.75 -9.30
CA ARG A 305 -31.57 17.52 -8.59
C ARG A 305 -31.43 17.12 -7.13
N SER A 306 -32.51 16.67 -6.51
CA SER A 306 -32.52 16.19 -5.13
C SER A 306 -31.96 14.78 -5.03
N TYR A 307 -31.02 14.57 -4.12
CA TYR A 307 -30.61 13.22 -3.72
C TYR A 307 -31.67 12.62 -2.78
N GLU A 308 -32.05 11.38 -3.04
CA GLU A 308 -32.97 10.60 -2.19
C GLU A 308 -32.30 10.08 -0.93
N LEU A 309 -33.00 9.39 -0.02
CA LEU A 309 -32.32 8.72 1.10
C LEU A 309 -31.53 7.51 0.58
N LYS A 310 -30.24 7.40 0.96
CA LYS A 310 -29.37 6.27 0.60
C LYS A 310 -30.05 4.91 0.77
N SER A 311 -29.78 3.99 -0.16
CA SER A 311 -30.32 2.62 -0.12
C SER A 311 -29.71 1.78 0.99
N GLU A 312 -30.48 0.80 1.45
CA GLU A 312 -30.06 -0.25 2.37
C GLU A 312 -28.91 -1.12 1.82
N LEU A 313 -28.80 -1.25 0.49
CA LEU A 313 -27.77 -2.03 -0.22
C LEU A 313 -26.58 -1.21 -0.71
N ASP A 314 -26.57 0.11 -0.50
CA ASP A 314 -25.44 0.95 -0.88
C ASP A 314 -24.20 0.54 -0.06
N PRO A 315 -23.06 0.19 -0.71
CA PRO A 315 -21.88 -0.34 -0.06
C PRO A 315 -21.11 0.71 0.75
N CYS A 316 -21.35 2.01 0.55
CA CYS A 316 -20.53 3.06 1.13
C CYS A 316 -20.59 3.08 2.67
N PRO A 317 -19.53 3.55 3.36
CA PRO A 317 -19.52 3.73 4.81
C PRO A 317 -20.53 4.76 5.34
N ASN A 318 -20.59 4.90 6.67
CA ASN A 318 -21.44 5.89 7.32
C ASN A 318 -21.10 7.31 6.86
N GLY A 319 -22.12 8.14 6.59
CA GLY A 319 -21.93 9.49 6.06
C GLY A 319 -21.58 9.58 4.57
N TRP A 320 -21.49 8.44 3.87
CA TRP A 320 -21.12 8.35 2.46
C TRP A 320 -22.14 7.54 1.66
N ARG A 321 -22.28 7.81 0.36
CA ARG A 321 -23.19 7.11 -0.56
C ARG A 321 -22.62 7.03 -1.98
N ILE A 322 -23.19 6.18 -2.81
CA ILE A 322 -22.93 6.15 -4.25
C ILE A 322 -23.52 7.42 -4.91
N PRO A 323 -22.78 8.08 -5.82
CA PRO A 323 -23.29 9.21 -6.57
C PRO A 323 -24.32 8.78 -7.63
N SER A 324 -25.28 9.67 -7.92
CA SER A 324 -26.30 9.47 -8.96
C SER A 324 -26.02 10.33 -10.19
N TYR A 325 -26.54 9.96 -11.35
CA TYR A 325 -26.73 10.87 -12.47
C TYR A 325 -28.00 11.69 -12.27
N LYS A 326 -28.01 12.90 -12.82
CA LYS A 326 -29.17 13.82 -12.80
C LYS A 326 -30.01 13.70 -14.09
N GLY A 327 -29.62 12.78 -14.97
CA GLY A 327 -30.31 12.45 -16.21
C GLY A 327 -30.16 10.98 -16.48
N ARG A 328 -31.27 10.24 -16.51
CA ARG A 328 -31.26 8.80 -16.72
C ARG A 328 -30.92 8.46 -18.18
N GLU A 329 -31.71 9.01 -19.10
CA GLU A 329 -31.51 8.79 -20.55
C GLU A 329 -30.78 9.95 -21.23
N THR A 330 -30.89 11.16 -20.67
CA THR A 330 -30.27 12.35 -21.27
C THR A 330 -28.76 12.28 -21.08
N GLN A 331 -28.01 12.49 -22.17
CA GLN A 331 -26.55 12.31 -22.22
C GLN A 331 -25.80 13.66 -22.23
N ASN A 332 -26.25 14.60 -21.39
CA ASN A 332 -25.58 15.88 -21.24
C ASN A 332 -24.47 15.77 -20.18
N ASN A 333 -23.34 16.44 -20.43
CA ASN A 333 -22.20 16.47 -19.54
C ASN A 333 -22.57 16.93 -18.11
N ASN A 334 -23.35 18.00 -17.97
CA ASN A 334 -23.79 18.53 -16.66
C ASN A 334 -24.80 17.63 -15.92
N LEU A 335 -25.27 16.53 -16.53
CA LEU A 335 -26.12 15.54 -15.87
C LEU A 335 -25.32 14.34 -15.37
N ALA A 336 -24.06 14.20 -15.79
CA ALA A 336 -23.11 13.21 -15.29
C ALA A 336 -22.41 13.70 -14.03
N PHE A 337 -22.19 12.84 -13.04
CA PHE A 337 -21.58 13.26 -11.77
C PHE A 337 -20.13 13.75 -11.92
N PHE A 338 -19.43 13.39 -12.99
CA PHE A 338 -18.06 13.86 -13.32
C PHE A 338 -17.93 14.51 -14.70
N GLY A 339 -19.04 14.80 -15.40
CA GLY A 339 -19.01 15.52 -16.67
C GLY A 339 -18.54 16.97 -16.55
N LYS A 340 -18.52 17.72 -17.65
CA LYS A 340 -18.27 19.17 -17.62
C LYS A 340 -19.55 19.93 -17.32
N ASN A 341 -19.42 21.17 -16.83
CA ASN A 341 -20.58 22.06 -16.63
C ASN A 341 -21.05 22.67 -17.97
N ASP A 342 -21.51 21.83 -18.89
CA ASP A 342 -22.13 22.24 -20.14
C ASP A 342 -23.24 21.26 -20.58
N TRP A 343 -23.93 21.62 -21.65
CA TRP A 343 -25.10 20.90 -22.16
C TRP A 343 -24.76 19.97 -23.32
N ASN A 344 -23.48 19.76 -23.62
CA ASN A 344 -23.03 18.92 -24.73
C ASN A 344 -22.98 17.44 -24.32
N ASN A 345 -22.83 16.56 -25.31
CA ASN A 345 -22.45 15.17 -25.11
C ASN A 345 -21.02 14.98 -25.63
N ASP A 346 -20.04 14.95 -24.73
CA ASP A 346 -18.64 14.75 -25.15
C ASP A 346 -18.38 13.35 -25.70
N ASP A 347 -19.15 12.35 -25.26
CA ASP A 347 -18.93 10.95 -25.58
C ASP A 347 -19.15 10.64 -27.06
N ILE A 348 -19.83 11.50 -27.85
CA ILE A 348 -20.03 11.28 -29.29
C ILE A 348 -18.95 11.93 -30.17
N VAL A 349 -18.19 12.90 -29.64
CA VAL A 349 -17.14 13.61 -30.38
C VAL A 349 -15.77 13.20 -29.86
N VAL A 350 -14.99 12.47 -30.68
CA VAL A 350 -13.65 11.98 -30.29
C VAL A 350 -12.74 13.10 -29.77
N ALA A 351 -12.76 14.26 -30.43
CA ALA A 351 -11.96 15.43 -30.05
C ALA A 351 -12.34 16.03 -28.68
N ASN A 352 -13.49 15.68 -28.09
CA ASN A 352 -13.89 16.14 -26.76
C ASN A 352 -13.55 15.14 -25.64
N ARG A 353 -13.33 13.86 -25.99
CA ARG A 353 -13.19 12.77 -25.03
C ARG A 353 -11.82 12.08 -25.03
N GLN A 354 -11.02 12.26 -26.08
CA GLN A 354 -9.72 11.60 -26.25
C GLN A 354 -8.55 12.58 -26.16
N LEU A 355 -7.49 12.19 -25.45
CA LEU A 355 -6.23 12.92 -25.34
C LEU A 355 -5.22 12.42 -26.37
N PHE A 356 -4.45 13.34 -26.96
CA PHE A 356 -3.47 13.06 -28.00
C PHE A 356 -2.08 13.59 -27.61
N PRO A 357 -0.98 12.88 -27.93
CA PRO A 357 0.37 13.28 -27.52
C PRO A 357 0.86 14.56 -28.19
N THR A 358 0.32 14.88 -29.38
CA THR A 358 0.80 15.95 -30.27
C THR A 358 -0.22 17.05 -30.53
N SER A 359 -1.36 17.07 -29.83
CA SER A 359 -2.32 18.17 -29.91
C SER A 359 -2.98 18.47 -28.57
N VAL A 360 -3.25 19.76 -28.32
CA VAL A 360 -4.07 20.19 -27.18
C VAL A 360 -5.49 19.70 -27.38
N ASN A 361 -6.10 19.14 -26.35
CA ASN A 361 -7.54 18.97 -26.28
C ASN A 361 -8.14 20.09 -25.39
N PRO A 362 -8.87 21.07 -25.97
CA PRO A 362 -9.46 22.15 -25.18
C PRO A 362 -10.49 21.69 -24.14
N SER A 363 -11.22 20.61 -24.43
CA SER A 363 -12.22 20.03 -23.53
C SER A 363 -11.61 19.30 -22.33
N LEU A 364 -10.35 18.86 -22.46
CA LEU A 364 -9.62 18.06 -21.46
C LEU A 364 -8.32 18.76 -21.00
N ASN A 365 -8.23 20.08 -21.19
CA ASN A 365 -7.07 20.86 -20.81
C ASN A 365 -6.75 20.70 -19.31
N GLY A 366 -5.47 20.57 -18.96
CA GLY A 366 -4.99 20.45 -17.58
C GLY A 366 -5.05 19.04 -16.96
N ILE A 367 -5.66 18.06 -17.63
CA ILE A 367 -5.58 16.65 -17.21
C ILE A 367 -4.19 16.10 -17.50
N LYS A 368 -3.55 15.42 -16.56
CA LYS A 368 -2.29 14.69 -16.81
C LYS A 368 -2.57 13.20 -16.92
N VAL A 369 -2.04 12.58 -17.97
CA VAL A 369 -2.18 11.15 -18.26
C VAL A 369 -0.87 10.46 -17.89
N TYR A 370 -1.01 9.44 -17.05
CA TYR A 370 0.04 8.50 -16.71
C TYR A 370 -0.35 7.16 -17.36
N PRO A 371 0.18 6.84 -18.56
CA PRO A 371 -0.23 5.67 -19.31
C PRO A 371 -0.16 4.39 -18.46
N GLY A 372 -1.24 3.59 -18.46
CA GLY A 372 -1.36 2.37 -17.66
C GLY A 372 -1.65 2.56 -16.16
N LEU A 373 -1.43 3.76 -15.61
CA LEU A 373 -1.60 4.01 -14.18
C LEU A 373 -2.92 4.72 -13.85
N GLY A 374 -3.18 5.85 -14.50
CA GLY A 374 -4.30 6.73 -14.15
C GLY A 374 -4.24 8.09 -14.83
N MET A 375 -5.13 8.98 -14.40
CA MET A 375 -5.15 10.39 -14.80
C MET A 375 -5.30 11.31 -13.58
N ASP A 376 -4.57 12.42 -13.57
CA ASP A 376 -4.67 13.48 -12.58
C ASP A 376 -5.54 14.62 -13.13
N PHE A 377 -6.67 14.88 -12.48
CA PHE A 377 -7.64 15.91 -12.84
C PHE A 377 -7.50 17.19 -12.01
N THR A 378 -6.51 17.29 -11.11
CA THR A 378 -6.40 18.39 -10.15
C THR A 378 -6.40 19.77 -10.81
N ASN A 379 -5.80 19.88 -11.99
CA ASN A 379 -5.72 21.12 -12.77
C ASN A 379 -6.66 21.14 -13.99
N ALA A 380 -7.56 20.16 -14.12
CA ALA A 380 -8.45 20.06 -15.26
C ALA A 380 -9.34 21.32 -15.39
N GLN A 381 -9.36 21.89 -16.58
CA GLN A 381 -10.03 23.15 -16.91
C GLN A 381 -9.65 24.31 -15.99
N GLY A 382 -8.35 24.43 -15.64
CA GLY A 382 -7.86 25.49 -14.74
C GLY A 382 -8.31 25.29 -13.28
N GLY A 383 -8.60 24.04 -12.89
CA GLY A 383 -9.10 23.68 -11.56
C GLY A 383 -10.63 23.65 -11.46
N GLY A 384 -11.34 24.11 -12.50
CA GLY A 384 -12.82 24.11 -12.52
C GLY A 384 -13.45 22.71 -12.59
N ARG A 385 -12.69 21.69 -13.02
CA ARG A 385 -13.11 20.27 -13.05
C ARG A 385 -12.15 19.39 -12.25
N ASN A 386 -11.83 19.81 -11.03
CA ASN A 386 -10.97 19.02 -10.14
C ASN A 386 -11.71 17.75 -9.67
N LEU A 387 -11.31 16.60 -10.22
CA LEU A 387 -11.82 15.28 -9.82
C LEU A 387 -10.80 14.49 -8.97
N GLY A 388 -9.68 15.13 -8.62
CA GLY A 388 -8.54 14.50 -7.96
C GLY A 388 -7.78 13.53 -8.88
N MET A 389 -7.07 12.60 -8.27
CA MET A 389 -6.37 11.54 -8.98
C MET A 389 -7.29 10.34 -9.18
N MET A 390 -7.40 9.87 -10.42
CA MET A 390 -8.18 8.69 -10.76
C MET A 390 -7.27 7.57 -11.27
N PRO A 391 -7.18 6.45 -10.55
CA PRO A 391 -6.46 5.28 -11.03
C PRO A 391 -7.28 4.54 -12.09
N ILE A 392 -6.58 3.85 -12.99
CA ILE A 392 -7.19 2.77 -13.78
C ILE A 392 -7.48 1.60 -12.82
N SER A 393 -8.74 1.21 -12.68
CA SER A 393 -9.18 0.22 -11.71
C SER A 393 -9.28 -1.21 -12.26
N GLY A 394 -9.30 -1.39 -13.58
CA GLY A 394 -9.77 -2.64 -14.19
C GLY A 394 -11.26 -2.88 -13.93
N GLY A 395 -11.69 -4.11 -14.17
CA GLY A 395 -13.04 -4.58 -13.83
C GLY A 395 -13.25 -6.06 -14.11
N TYR A 396 -14.35 -6.61 -13.59
CA TYR A 396 -14.81 -7.96 -13.94
C TYR A 396 -15.55 -7.92 -15.27
N VAL A 397 -14.98 -8.62 -16.25
CA VAL A 397 -15.48 -8.67 -17.62
C VAL A 397 -16.12 -10.02 -17.91
N TYR A 398 -17.34 -9.96 -18.46
CA TYR A 398 -18.10 -11.11 -18.89
C TYR A 398 -17.71 -11.53 -20.31
N TYR A 399 -17.36 -12.80 -20.48
CA TYR A 399 -17.01 -13.42 -21.75
C TYR A 399 -18.07 -14.44 -22.17
N PRO A 400 -18.96 -14.10 -23.12
CA PRO A 400 -19.93 -15.05 -23.63
C PRO A 400 -19.22 -16.15 -24.43
N ASN A 401 -19.58 -17.42 -24.19
CA ASN A 401 -19.16 -18.50 -25.08
C ASN A 401 -20.18 -18.66 -26.22
N SER A 402 -19.93 -18.01 -27.35
CA SER A 402 -20.81 -18.07 -28.52
C SER A 402 -20.76 -19.41 -29.28
N ALA A 403 -19.73 -20.24 -29.05
CA ALA A 403 -19.52 -21.52 -29.73
C ALA A 403 -20.02 -22.74 -28.93
N ALA A 404 -20.13 -22.61 -27.60
CA ALA A 404 -20.63 -23.65 -26.70
C ALA A 404 -21.43 -23.01 -25.55
N PRO A 405 -22.75 -22.76 -25.75
CA PRO A 405 -23.61 -22.11 -24.75
C PRO A 405 -23.72 -22.86 -23.40
N THR A 406 -23.35 -24.14 -23.39
CA THR A 406 -23.35 -25.02 -22.21
C THR A 406 -21.99 -25.13 -21.53
N ALA A 407 -20.93 -24.56 -22.11
CA ALA A 407 -19.62 -24.48 -21.47
C ALA A 407 -19.64 -23.41 -20.35
N PRO A 408 -18.78 -23.52 -19.32
CA PRO A 408 -18.70 -22.54 -18.25
C PRO A 408 -18.52 -21.13 -18.82
N VAL A 409 -19.48 -20.25 -18.55
CA VAL A 409 -19.41 -18.84 -18.95
C VAL A 409 -18.37 -18.15 -18.08
N GLY A 410 -17.48 -17.37 -18.68
CA GLY A 410 -16.34 -16.78 -17.96
C GLY A 410 -16.63 -15.38 -17.48
N VAL A 411 -16.40 -15.11 -16.19
CA VAL A 411 -16.08 -13.76 -15.71
C VAL A 411 -14.66 -13.77 -15.21
N THR A 412 -13.89 -12.72 -15.51
CA THR A 412 -12.53 -12.57 -15.01
C THR A 412 -12.24 -11.10 -14.77
N PHE A 413 -11.49 -10.82 -13.71
CA PHE A 413 -10.95 -9.48 -13.49
C PHE A 413 -9.77 -9.26 -14.43
N GLN A 414 -9.71 -8.10 -15.07
CA GLN A 414 -8.65 -7.77 -16.03
C GLN A 414 -8.56 -6.26 -16.28
N ASP A 415 -7.65 -5.88 -17.18
CA ASP A 415 -7.49 -4.52 -17.72
C ASP A 415 -7.12 -3.45 -16.67
N ASN A 416 -6.55 -3.85 -15.53
CA ASN A 416 -6.06 -2.98 -14.45
C ASN A 416 -4.91 -2.03 -14.84
N SER A 417 -4.36 -2.22 -16.06
CA SER A 417 -3.39 -1.34 -16.73
C SER A 417 -3.92 -0.71 -18.02
N ALA A 418 -5.22 -0.82 -18.31
CA ALA A 418 -5.81 -0.35 -19.57
C ALA A 418 -7.09 0.47 -19.41
N ASN A 419 -8.07 0.02 -18.61
CA ASN A 419 -9.35 0.72 -18.48
C ASN A 419 -9.98 0.54 -17.08
N GLY A 420 -10.97 1.38 -16.76
CA GLY A 420 -11.69 1.30 -15.50
C GLY A 420 -13.00 2.08 -15.53
N GLY A 421 -13.89 1.74 -14.60
CA GLY A 421 -15.22 2.32 -14.47
C GLY A 421 -15.57 2.63 -13.02
N LEU A 422 -16.37 3.68 -12.82
CA LEU A 422 -16.94 4.07 -11.53
C LEU A 422 -18.46 4.03 -11.61
N TRP A 423 -19.05 3.12 -10.85
CA TRP A 423 -20.49 2.98 -10.80
C TRP A 423 -21.21 4.23 -10.29
N SER A 424 -22.42 4.44 -10.80
CA SER A 424 -23.42 5.32 -10.21
C SER A 424 -24.62 4.54 -9.70
N ALA A 425 -25.44 5.19 -8.88
CA ALA A 425 -26.73 4.65 -8.45
C ALA A 425 -27.78 4.64 -9.57
N THR A 426 -27.55 5.34 -10.69
CA THR A 426 -28.57 5.51 -11.74
C THR A 426 -28.54 4.39 -12.78
N PHE A 427 -29.67 3.70 -12.92
CA PHE A 427 -29.90 2.71 -13.97
C PHE A 427 -30.58 3.37 -15.18
N ALA A 428 -29.97 3.26 -16.36
CA ALA A 428 -30.50 3.77 -17.64
C ALA A 428 -31.08 2.65 -18.51
N TYR A 429 -31.40 2.93 -19.78
CA TYR A 429 -32.03 1.96 -20.67
C TYR A 429 -31.26 0.63 -20.73
N ASP A 430 -29.98 0.64 -21.16
CA ASP A 430 -29.15 -0.57 -21.39
C ASP A 430 -28.34 -1.06 -20.18
N GLY A 431 -28.49 -0.43 -19.02
CA GLY A 431 -27.76 -0.80 -17.80
C GLY A 431 -27.46 0.39 -16.90
N ALA A 432 -26.60 0.18 -15.92
CA ALA A 432 -26.21 1.22 -14.98
C ALA A 432 -25.26 2.23 -15.62
N ARG A 433 -25.49 3.52 -15.36
CA ARG A 433 -24.60 4.59 -15.82
C ARG A 433 -23.31 4.57 -15.02
N LEU A 434 -22.21 4.90 -15.68
CA LEU A 434 -20.90 4.97 -15.09
C LEU A 434 -20.06 6.08 -15.74
N PHE A 435 -19.13 6.60 -14.94
CA PHE A 435 -17.96 7.28 -15.48
C PHE A 435 -16.92 6.23 -15.85
N SER A 436 -16.33 6.29 -17.04
CA SER A 436 -15.29 5.34 -17.45
C SER A 436 -14.09 6.04 -18.06
N MET A 437 -12.95 5.37 -17.98
CA MET A 437 -11.68 5.88 -18.46
C MET A 437 -10.86 4.77 -19.11
N ILE A 438 -10.20 5.11 -20.21
CA ILE A 438 -9.21 4.28 -20.88
C ILE A 438 -7.87 5.01 -20.75
N SER A 439 -6.84 4.31 -20.32
CA SER A 439 -5.44 4.76 -20.35
C SER A 439 -4.54 3.58 -20.71
N ASP A 440 -4.68 3.10 -21.94
CA ASP A 440 -4.06 1.86 -22.41
C ASP A 440 -2.87 2.18 -23.32
N PRO A 441 -1.62 1.99 -22.85
CA PRO A 441 -0.41 2.30 -23.62
C PRO A 441 -0.12 1.29 -24.75
N PHE A 442 -0.79 0.13 -24.76
CA PHE A 442 -0.56 -0.95 -25.73
C PHE A 442 -1.43 -0.82 -26.98
N ARG A 443 -2.41 0.10 -26.99
CA ARG A 443 -3.21 0.42 -28.17
C ARG A 443 -2.40 1.18 -29.23
N THR A 444 -2.70 0.92 -30.50
CA THR A 444 -1.99 1.53 -31.65
C THR A 444 -2.60 2.85 -32.14
N ASN A 445 -3.58 3.40 -31.42
CA ASN A 445 -4.30 4.61 -31.81
C ASN A 445 -3.40 5.86 -31.91
N THR A 446 -2.39 5.96 -31.05
CA THR A 446 -1.38 7.02 -31.05
C THR A 446 -0.02 6.44 -30.68
N THR A 447 1.05 7.24 -30.71
CA THR A 447 2.40 6.81 -30.28
C THR A 447 2.47 6.40 -28.80
N VAL A 448 1.54 6.90 -27.98
CA VAL A 448 1.50 6.65 -26.52
C VAL A 448 0.35 5.77 -26.07
N GLY A 449 -0.53 5.32 -26.97
CA GLY A 449 -1.69 4.50 -26.62
C GLY A 449 -3.05 5.13 -26.95
N LEU A 450 -4.10 4.62 -26.31
CA LEU A 450 -5.45 5.20 -26.33
C LEU A 450 -5.79 5.71 -24.93
N HIS A 451 -6.10 7.01 -24.84
CA HIS A 451 -6.40 7.68 -23.57
C HIS A 451 -7.67 8.51 -23.72
N ALA A 452 -8.75 8.09 -23.07
CA ALA A 452 -10.07 8.69 -23.23
C ALA A 452 -10.91 8.62 -21.96
N ILE A 453 -11.86 9.54 -21.82
CA ILE A 453 -12.79 9.64 -20.70
C ILE A 453 -14.22 9.63 -21.24
N TYR A 454 -15.11 8.88 -20.62
CA TYR A 454 -16.52 8.80 -21.00
C TYR A 454 -17.41 9.13 -19.80
N ASN A 455 -18.38 10.00 -20.00
CA ASN A 455 -19.28 10.47 -18.95
C ASN A 455 -20.69 9.90 -19.05
N ASN A 456 -21.10 9.38 -20.20
CA ASN A 456 -22.49 9.05 -20.51
C ASN A 456 -22.71 7.59 -20.93
N GLN A 457 -21.75 6.71 -20.64
CA GLN A 457 -21.84 5.29 -20.92
C GLN A 457 -22.71 4.53 -19.92
N THR A 458 -23.06 3.31 -20.30
CA THR A 458 -23.75 2.32 -19.46
C THR A 458 -23.01 1.00 -19.50
N ASN A 459 -22.95 0.30 -18.37
CA ASN A 459 -22.50 -1.08 -18.30
C ASN A 459 -23.64 -1.97 -17.80
N PRO A 460 -23.71 -3.23 -18.27
CA PRO A 460 -24.70 -4.19 -17.78
C PRO A 460 -24.39 -4.53 -16.32
N THR A 461 -25.42 -4.90 -15.54
CA THR A 461 -25.26 -5.17 -14.10
C THR A 461 -24.44 -6.41 -13.79
N ARG A 462 -24.22 -7.28 -14.78
CA ARG A 462 -23.30 -8.43 -14.70
C ARG A 462 -21.81 -8.05 -14.74
N SER A 463 -21.47 -6.78 -14.98
CA SER A 463 -20.10 -6.28 -14.88
C SER A 463 -19.76 -5.93 -13.43
N GLY A 464 -18.46 -5.98 -13.10
CA GLY A 464 -17.97 -5.53 -11.79
C GLY A 464 -17.05 -4.33 -11.98
N ASN A 465 -17.42 -3.19 -11.42
CA ASN A 465 -16.63 -1.96 -11.48
C ASN A 465 -16.39 -1.42 -10.06
N ALA A 466 -15.44 -0.50 -9.93
CA ALA A 466 -15.16 0.18 -8.68
C ALA A 466 -16.26 1.19 -8.33
N VAL A 467 -16.27 1.63 -7.06
CA VAL A 467 -17.16 2.65 -6.52
C VAL A 467 -16.31 3.75 -5.89
N LYS A 468 -16.65 5.02 -6.17
CA LYS A 468 -16.14 6.18 -5.42
C LYS A 468 -17.31 6.89 -4.75
N CYS A 469 -17.33 6.89 -3.42
CA CYS A 469 -18.44 7.43 -2.66
C CYS A 469 -18.40 8.97 -2.60
N MET A 470 -19.57 9.58 -2.48
CA MET A 470 -19.75 10.99 -2.15
C MET A 470 -20.36 11.16 -0.77
N ARG A 471 -20.17 12.32 -0.13
CA ARG A 471 -20.77 12.65 1.16
C ARG A 471 -22.29 12.58 1.02
N ASP A 472 -22.96 11.91 1.95
CA ASP A 472 -24.41 11.79 1.93
C ASP A 472 -25.04 13.10 2.42
N PRO A 473 -25.79 13.84 1.57
CA PRO A 473 -26.44 15.07 2.00
C PRO A 473 -27.58 14.84 2.99
N ASN A 474 -28.09 13.62 3.10
CA ASN A 474 -29.28 13.29 3.88
C ASN A 474 -28.94 12.55 5.19
N LEU A 475 -27.70 12.58 5.66
CA LEU A 475 -27.25 11.85 6.85
C LEU A 475 -28.14 12.08 8.08
N LEU A 476 -28.57 13.33 8.33
CA LEU A 476 -29.42 13.67 9.48
C LEU A 476 -30.85 13.09 9.41
N LYS A 477 -31.32 12.74 8.20
CA LYS A 477 -32.62 12.10 7.98
C LYS A 477 -32.55 10.58 8.11
N ILE A 478 -31.35 10.01 7.99
CA ILE A 478 -31.08 8.58 8.08
C ILE A 478 -30.64 8.20 9.50
N GLY A 479 -29.80 9.02 10.13
CA GLY A 479 -29.12 8.72 11.39
C GLY A 479 -27.61 8.58 11.19
N ASP A 480 -26.85 9.04 12.17
CA ASP A 480 -25.40 8.94 12.18
C ASP A 480 -24.95 7.63 12.86
N PHE A 481 -24.40 6.71 12.06
CA PHE A 481 -23.90 5.41 12.51
C PHE A 481 -22.37 5.42 12.59
N ALA A 482 -21.83 6.37 13.36
CA ALA A 482 -20.38 6.48 13.56
C ALA A 482 -19.77 5.13 13.99
N THR A 483 -18.61 4.80 13.41
CA THR A 483 -17.87 3.57 13.75
C THR A 483 -17.60 3.53 15.25
N GLN A 484 -18.03 2.45 15.89
CA GLN A 484 -17.77 2.22 17.32
C GLN A 484 -16.45 1.48 17.46
N TYR A 485 -15.49 2.06 18.16
CA TYR A 485 -14.21 1.42 18.47
C TYR A 485 -14.21 0.81 19.87
N PHE A 486 -13.32 -0.16 20.09
CA PHE A 486 -12.94 -0.60 21.44
C PHE A 486 -11.44 -0.47 21.64
N THR A 487 -11.03 -0.17 22.87
CA THR A 487 -9.63 0.02 23.26
C THR A 487 -8.89 -1.31 23.19
N SER A 488 -7.66 -1.29 22.69
CA SER A 488 -6.75 -2.43 22.79
C SER A 488 -6.31 -2.62 24.24
N GLU A 489 -6.25 -3.86 24.69
CA GLU A 489 -5.59 -4.22 25.95
C GLU A 489 -4.09 -4.44 25.76
N LYS A 490 -3.63 -4.50 24.51
CA LYS A 490 -2.24 -4.77 24.12
C LYS A 490 -1.46 -3.46 23.94
N GLU A 491 -0.17 -3.48 24.30
CA GLU A 491 0.70 -2.32 24.12
C GLU A 491 1.08 -2.13 22.64
N ASN A 492 0.97 -0.90 22.15
CA ASN A 492 1.38 -0.53 20.80
C ASN A 492 2.74 0.18 20.82
N PHE A 493 3.83 -0.54 20.59
CA PHE A 493 5.19 0.00 20.62
C PHE A 493 5.77 0.14 19.21
N VAL A 494 5.96 1.37 18.75
CA VAL A 494 6.41 1.70 17.38
C VAL A 494 7.76 2.42 17.33
N GLU A 495 8.37 2.69 18.48
CA GLU A 495 9.60 3.46 18.56
C GLU A 495 10.77 2.70 17.92
N GLY A 496 11.44 3.36 16.97
CA GLY A 496 12.57 2.80 16.22
C GLY A 496 12.23 1.78 15.15
N LEU A 497 10.94 1.58 14.81
CA LEU A 497 10.53 0.63 13.76
C LEU A 497 11.24 0.88 12.42
N GLU A 498 11.46 2.16 12.10
CA GLU A 498 12.10 2.64 10.86
C GLU A 498 13.63 2.78 10.96
N ASN A 499 14.26 2.44 12.11
CA ASN A 499 15.71 2.53 12.25
C ASN A 499 16.41 1.58 11.26
N PRO A 500 17.63 1.89 10.79
CA PRO A 500 18.31 1.04 9.81
C PRO A 500 18.80 -0.28 10.42
N ASN A 501 18.97 -1.29 9.57
CA ASN A 501 19.62 -2.56 9.94
C ASN A 501 21.14 -2.54 9.74
N SER A 502 21.63 -1.60 8.94
CA SER A 502 23.04 -1.49 8.56
C SER A 502 23.55 -0.07 8.74
N TYR A 503 24.79 0.07 9.20
CA TYR A 503 25.46 1.34 9.44
C TYR A 503 26.75 1.43 8.63
N ILE A 504 26.88 2.47 7.81
CA ILE A 504 28.12 2.81 7.10
C ILE A 504 29.01 3.56 8.08
N VAL A 505 30.25 3.10 8.27
CA VAL A 505 31.23 3.75 9.14
C VAL A 505 32.51 4.06 8.37
N VAL A 506 32.76 5.34 8.08
CA VAL A 506 33.95 5.81 7.36
C VAL A 506 34.67 6.84 8.21
N ASN A 507 35.92 6.56 8.56
CA ASN A 507 36.76 7.42 9.42
C ASN A 507 36.09 7.79 10.77
N GLN A 508 35.22 6.93 11.28
CA GLN A 508 34.46 7.11 12.52
C GLN A 508 35.03 6.23 13.63
N SER A 509 35.20 6.79 14.83
CA SER A 509 35.72 6.07 16.00
C SER A 509 34.63 5.59 16.96
N HIS A 510 33.39 6.01 16.77
CA HIS A 510 32.30 5.73 17.69
C HIS A 510 30.94 5.70 16.96
N LEU A 511 30.13 4.68 17.20
CA LEU A 511 28.77 4.51 16.64
C LEU A 511 27.77 4.19 17.77
N GLN A 512 26.57 4.77 17.71
CA GLN A 512 25.45 4.42 18.59
C GLN A 512 24.34 3.72 17.82
N ILE A 513 23.83 2.61 18.36
CA ILE A 513 22.76 1.82 17.74
C ILE A 513 21.58 1.72 18.73
N PRO A 514 20.40 2.28 18.41
CA PRO A 514 19.23 2.15 19.27
C PRO A 514 18.67 0.72 19.26
N VAL A 515 18.39 0.15 20.44
CA VAL A 515 17.84 -1.22 20.53
C VAL A 515 16.33 -1.30 20.26
N SER A 516 15.64 -0.15 20.25
CA SER A 516 14.18 -0.05 20.15
C SER A 516 13.56 -0.74 18.94
N LYS A 517 14.33 -0.91 17.85
CA LYS A 517 13.90 -1.65 16.66
C LYS A 517 13.55 -3.12 16.97
N ALA A 518 14.32 -3.79 17.82
CA ALA A 518 14.06 -5.19 18.19
C ALA A 518 12.64 -5.37 18.73
N PHE A 519 12.27 -4.46 19.65
CA PHE A 519 10.98 -4.48 20.35
C PHE A 519 9.84 -4.04 19.46
N SER A 520 10.02 -2.96 18.68
CA SER A 520 8.96 -2.47 17.79
C SER A 520 8.69 -3.42 16.63
N VAL A 521 9.71 -4.05 16.04
CA VAL A 521 9.48 -5.07 15.01
C VAL A 521 8.77 -6.30 15.59
N TYR A 522 9.17 -6.76 16.78
CA TYR A 522 8.51 -7.90 17.40
C TYR A 522 7.04 -7.61 17.72
N ASN A 523 6.77 -6.47 18.35
CA ASN A 523 5.43 -6.04 18.72
C ASN A 523 4.53 -5.80 17.50
N GLN A 524 5.04 -5.16 16.46
CA GLN A 524 4.22 -4.82 15.29
C GLN A 524 4.11 -5.97 14.30
N LEU A 525 5.21 -6.64 13.94
CA LEU A 525 5.23 -7.53 12.78
C LEU A 525 5.32 -9.03 13.15
N LEU A 526 5.92 -9.36 14.29
CA LEU A 526 6.27 -10.75 14.62
C LEU A 526 5.46 -11.35 15.77
N SER A 527 4.52 -10.60 16.33
CA SER A 527 3.60 -11.09 17.35
C SER A 527 2.24 -10.41 17.19
N ASP A 528 1.27 -10.84 17.97
CA ASP A 528 -0.03 -10.16 18.05
C ASP A 528 0.05 -9.04 19.09
N GLN A 529 0.97 -8.09 18.91
CA GLN A 529 1.28 -6.99 19.84
C GLN A 529 1.80 -7.44 21.22
N GLU A 530 2.56 -8.54 21.25
CA GLU A 530 3.32 -8.95 22.44
C GLU A 530 4.64 -8.18 22.54
N MET A 531 5.43 -8.44 23.58
CA MET A 531 6.70 -7.75 23.83
C MET A 531 7.82 -8.75 24.18
N LEU A 532 9.02 -8.52 23.64
CA LEU A 532 10.22 -9.25 24.04
C LEU A 532 10.65 -8.85 25.46
N PRO A 533 11.38 -9.71 26.20
CA PRO A 533 11.99 -9.31 27.46
C PRO A 533 13.04 -8.22 27.25
N TYR A 534 13.08 -7.23 28.14
CA TYR A 534 13.96 -6.05 28.02
C TYR A 534 14.65 -5.62 29.33
N GLU A 535 14.55 -6.44 30.38
CA GLU A 535 15.07 -6.09 31.70
C GLU A 535 16.57 -6.39 31.84
N ASN A 536 17.05 -7.48 31.23
CA ASN A 536 18.43 -7.96 31.37
C ASN A 536 19.14 -8.02 30.02
N LEU A 537 19.16 -6.88 29.32
CA LEU A 537 19.71 -6.80 27.97
C LEU A 537 21.23 -6.95 27.95
N MET A 538 21.69 -7.71 26.96
CA MET A 538 23.10 -8.07 26.75
C MET A 538 23.44 -7.92 25.27
N VAL A 539 24.70 -7.61 24.96
CA VAL A 539 25.17 -7.39 23.58
C VAL A 539 26.44 -8.18 23.31
N LYS A 540 26.56 -8.77 22.12
CA LYS A 540 27.83 -9.40 21.67
C LYS A 540 28.18 -9.04 20.24
N LEU A 541 29.49 -9.01 19.96
CA LEU A 541 30.02 -9.05 18.60
C LEU A 541 29.82 -10.47 18.06
N LEU A 542 28.71 -10.71 17.37
CA LEU A 542 28.36 -12.05 16.86
C LEU A 542 29.43 -12.59 15.91
N TRP A 543 29.81 -11.79 14.91
CA TRP A 543 30.92 -12.11 14.03
C TRP A 543 31.54 -10.85 13.40
N THR A 544 32.78 -10.97 12.94
CA THR A 544 33.46 -9.94 12.16
C THR A 544 34.38 -10.52 11.10
N SER A 545 34.60 -9.81 10.00
CA SER A 545 35.65 -10.11 9.04
C SER A 545 37.01 -9.54 9.43
N ASN A 546 37.09 -8.69 10.47
CA ASN A 546 38.34 -8.07 10.92
C ASN A 546 38.30 -7.82 12.44
N ARG A 547 39.07 -8.60 13.21
CA ARG A 547 39.19 -8.46 14.68
C ARG A 547 39.64 -7.08 15.13
N GLY A 548 40.33 -6.30 14.29
CA GLY A 548 40.79 -4.96 14.64
C GLY A 548 39.72 -3.87 14.50
N LEU A 549 38.58 -4.15 13.86
CA LEU A 549 37.57 -3.13 13.52
C LEU A 549 36.82 -2.63 14.75
N VAL A 550 36.24 -3.54 15.53
CA VAL A 550 35.49 -3.22 16.75
C VAL A 550 36.40 -3.40 17.94
N THR A 551 36.59 -2.34 18.72
CA THR A 551 37.50 -2.33 19.87
C THR A 551 36.80 -2.48 21.21
N SER A 552 35.56 -2.00 21.31
CA SER A 552 34.69 -2.16 22.47
C SER A 552 33.23 -2.08 22.04
N ILE A 553 32.36 -2.77 22.79
CA ILE A 553 30.91 -2.66 22.69
C ILE A 553 30.39 -2.51 24.12
N THR A 554 29.48 -1.56 24.36
CA THR A 554 28.86 -1.36 25.68
C THR A 554 27.37 -1.08 25.50
N LEU A 555 26.55 -1.68 26.36
CA LEU A 555 25.13 -1.36 26.43
C LEU A 555 24.91 -0.20 27.41
N ASN A 556 24.41 0.91 26.88
CA ASN A 556 23.93 2.03 27.68
C ASN A 556 22.44 1.86 27.97
N ALA A 557 22.15 1.27 29.14
CA ALA A 557 20.78 1.06 29.59
C ALA A 557 20.06 2.40 29.80
N HIS A 558 18.88 2.54 29.21
CA HIS A 558 18.02 3.69 29.46
C HIS A 558 17.41 3.57 30.88
N PRO A 559 17.41 4.64 31.69
CA PRO A 559 17.18 4.55 33.14
C PRO A 559 15.76 4.13 33.57
N LYS A 560 14.80 4.07 32.64
CA LYS A 560 13.39 3.77 32.93
C LYS A 560 12.76 2.69 32.06
N ASP A 561 13.34 2.43 30.90
CA ASP A 561 12.73 1.56 29.89
C ASP A 561 13.85 0.98 29.03
N GLY A 562 14.19 -0.29 29.27
CA GLY A 562 15.30 -0.97 28.59
C GLY A 562 15.17 -0.98 27.07
N ARG A 563 13.95 -0.86 26.53
CA ARG A 563 13.69 -0.83 25.09
C ARG A 563 14.25 0.42 24.41
N LEU A 564 14.50 1.49 25.17
CA LEU A 564 15.04 2.76 24.69
C LEU A 564 16.56 2.88 24.89
N SER A 565 17.23 1.77 25.21
CA SER A 565 18.68 1.72 25.40
C SER A 565 19.44 1.87 24.07
N PHE A 566 20.75 2.13 24.17
CA PHE A 566 21.63 2.22 23.01
C PHE A 566 22.84 1.30 23.19
N ILE A 567 23.32 0.74 22.09
CA ILE A 567 24.60 0.06 22.01
C ILE A 567 25.63 1.09 21.57
N ASP A 568 26.62 1.37 22.42
CA ASP A 568 27.81 2.14 22.07
C ASP A 568 28.88 1.20 21.50
N VAL A 569 29.41 1.55 20.34
CA VAL A 569 30.43 0.77 19.63
C VAL A 569 31.65 1.64 19.39
N GLU A 570 32.78 1.26 19.99
CA GLU A 570 34.07 1.89 19.72
C GLU A 570 34.77 1.20 18.55
N LEU A 571 35.14 1.99 17.55
CA LEU A 571 35.68 1.54 16.28
C LEU A 571 37.11 2.02 16.09
N ASN A 572 37.93 1.23 15.40
CA ASN A 572 39.23 1.66 14.90
C ASN A 572 39.10 2.25 13.48
N PRO A 573 39.24 3.57 13.29
CA PRO A 573 39.04 4.20 11.98
C PRO A 573 40.03 3.72 10.90
N ALA A 574 41.20 3.19 11.30
CA ALA A 574 42.20 2.66 10.38
C ALA A 574 41.86 1.26 9.85
N GLN A 575 40.91 0.57 10.47
CA GLN A 575 40.51 -0.79 10.09
C GLN A 575 39.27 -0.75 9.19
N LYS A 576 39.12 -1.80 8.39
CA LYS A 576 38.09 -1.97 7.36
C LYS A 576 37.52 -3.37 7.42
N GLY A 577 36.29 -3.53 6.96
CA GLY A 577 35.60 -4.82 6.97
C GLY A 577 34.16 -4.72 7.46
N ASN A 578 33.65 -5.85 7.95
CA ASN A 578 32.28 -6.02 8.38
C ASN A 578 32.22 -6.57 9.81
N ALA A 579 31.18 -6.19 10.53
CA ALA A 579 30.86 -6.75 11.84
C ALA A 579 29.34 -6.88 11.99
N VAL A 580 28.88 -7.87 12.76
CA VAL A 580 27.49 -7.99 13.18
C VAL A 580 27.43 -8.02 14.69
N ILE A 581 26.60 -7.14 15.25
CA ILE A 581 26.32 -7.10 16.69
C ILE A 581 24.90 -7.59 16.91
N SER A 582 24.70 -8.42 17.94
CA SER A 582 23.40 -8.95 18.32
C SER A 582 23.01 -8.57 19.75
N LEU A 583 21.71 -8.37 19.96
CA LEU A 583 21.08 -8.12 21.26
C LEU A 583 20.50 -9.42 21.80
N HIS A 584 20.64 -9.64 23.11
CA HIS A 584 20.21 -10.83 23.82
C HIS A 584 19.56 -10.45 25.16
N ASP A 585 18.83 -11.37 25.78
CA ASP A 585 18.27 -11.22 27.13
C ASP A 585 18.85 -12.29 28.07
N GLY A 586 19.32 -11.85 29.24
CA GLY A 586 19.83 -12.68 30.34
C GLY A 586 21.21 -13.28 30.10
N ASP A 587 21.43 -13.93 28.96
CA ASP A 587 22.66 -14.67 28.62
C ASP A 587 23.09 -14.42 27.17
N LEU A 588 24.40 -14.41 26.91
CA LEU A 588 24.97 -14.21 25.56
C LEU A 588 24.78 -15.42 24.64
N SER A 589 24.57 -16.61 25.19
CA SER A 589 24.24 -17.84 24.47
C SER A 589 22.75 -17.93 24.09
N SER A 590 21.89 -17.09 24.68
CA SER A 590 20.48 -17.04 24.33
C SER A 590 20.28 -16.62 22.85
N PRO A 591 19.15 -16.98 22.22
CA PRO A 591 18.83 -16.51 20.88
C PRO A 591 18.88 -14.99 20.75
N ALA A 592 19.28 -14.49 19.57
CA ALA A 592 19.32 -13.05 19.33
C ALA A 592 17.92 -12.46 19.25
N LEU A 593 17.66 -11.39 19.99
CA LEU A 593 16.43 -10.60 19.88
C LEU A 593 16.40 -9.80 18.57
N TRP A 594 17.58 -9.30 18.16
CA TRP A 594 17.81 -8.59 16.90
C TRP A 594 19.32 -8.46 16.65
N SER A 595 19.69 -8.05 15.44
CA SER A 595 21.09 -7.84 15.03
C SER A 595 21.22 -6.71 14.02
N TRP A 596 22.41 -6.10 14.00
CA TRP A 596 22.75 -4.98 13.11
C TRP A 596 24.10 -5.22 12.43
N HIS A 597 24.20 -4.82 11.16
CA HIS A 597 25.42 -4.87 10.36
C HIS A 597 26.18 -3.54 10.45
N ILE A 598 27.46 -3.62 10.77
CA ILE A 598 28.40 -2.50 10.69
C ILE A 598 29.29 -2.72 9.48
N TRP A 599 29.27 -1.76 8.57
CA TRP A 599 30.01 -1.80 7.32
C TRP A 599 31.05 -0.69 7.27
N ALA A 600 32.33 -1.07 7.29
CA ALA A 600 33.48 -0.17 7.29
C ALA A 600 34.24 -0.24 5.94
N PRO A 601 33.76 0.45 4.89
CA PRO A 601 34.43 0.49 3.59
C PRO A 601 35.64 1.44 3.57
N GLU A 602 36.48 1.31 2.54
CA GLU A 602 37.67 2.17 2.31
C GLU A 602 37.29 3.64 2.15
N ASP A 603 36.16 3.88 1.51
CA ASP A 603 35.58 5.18 1.19
C ASP A 603 34.05 5.09 1.23
N ASP A 604 33.37 6.24 1.35
CA ASP A 604 31.92 6.30 1.52
C ASP A 604 31.19 5.92 0.22
N PRO A 605 30.45 4.78 0.20
CA PRO A 605 29.79 4.24 -0.99
C PRO A 605 28.64 5.11 -1.51
N THR A 606 28.25 6.14 -0.76
CA THR A 606 27.21 7.11 -1.13
C THR A 606 27.76 8.30 -1.89
N THR A 607 29.08 8.56 -1.82
CA THR A 607 29.70 9.75 -2.43
C THR A 607 29.82 9.65 -3.95
N ASN A 608 30.09 8.44 -4.46
CA ASN A 608 30.21 8.15 -5.89
C ASN A 608 28.97 7.42 -6.44
N ALA A 609 27.80 7.71 -5.86
CA ALA A 609 26.55 7.07 -6.26
C ALA A 609 26.25 7.25 -7.75
N ILE A 610 25.72 6.19 -8.37
CA ILE A 610 25.54 6.09 -9.82
C ILE A 610 24.06 6.27 -10.14
N SER A 611 23.71 7.29 -10.92
CA SER A 611 22.35 7.51 -11.41
C SER A 611 22.17 6.91 -12.80
N TYR A 612 21.14 6.09 -12.96
CA TYR A 612 20.78 5.48 -14.24
C TYR A 612 19.28 5.67 -14.52
N THR A 613 18.95 6.04 -15.76
CA THR A 613 17.57 6.14 -16.25
C THR A 613 17.36 5.09 -17.34
N THR A 614 16.39 4.20 -17.16
CA THR A 614 16.25 2.98 -17.97
C THR A 614 15.98 3.22 -19.45
N GLU A 615 15.31 4.33 -19.80
CA GLU A 615 15.06 4.74 -21.18
C GLU A 615 14.74 6.24 -21.26
N THR A 616 14.83 6.82 -22.46
CA THR A 616 14.39 8.19 -22.70
C THR A 616 12.86 8.24 -22.86
N PRO A 617 12.15 9.07 -22.07
CA PRO A 617 10.72 9.29 -22.29
C PRO A 617 10.43 9.79 -23.72
N LEU A 618 9.32 9.34 -24.28
CA LEU A 618 8.83 9.78 -25.58
C LEU A 618 8.57 11.29 -25.57
N PRO A 619 8.92 12.02 -26.66
CA PRO A 619 8.61 13.42 -26.78
C PRO A 619 7.10 13.62 -26.86
N VAL A 620 6.52 14.20 -25.81
CA VAL A 620 5.11 14.55 -25.71
C VAL A 620 4.99 16.05 -25.42
N SER A 621 4.11 16.74 -26.14
CA SER A 621 4.02 18.21 -26.04
C SER A 621 2.95 18.69 -25.05
N TYR A 622 2.10 17.79 -24.55
CA TYR A 622 0.88 18.15 -23.83
C TYR A 622 0.62 17.25 -22.61
N ASN A 623 -0.58 16.66 -22.52
CA ASN A 623 -1.14 16.04 -21.31
C ASN A 623 -0.43 14.79 -20.79
N PHE A 624 0.62 14.28 -21.43
CA PHE A 624 1.22 12.98 -21.09
C PHE A 624 2.44 13.14 -20.20
N VAL A 625 2.57 12.25 -19.22
CA VAL A 625 3.69 12.24 -18.29
C VAL A 625 4.45 10.94 -18.42
N ASN A 626 5.76 11.02 -18.70
CA ASN A 626 6.71 9.91 -18.74
C ASN A 626 6.29 8.72 -19.60
N ALA A 627 5.60 8.96 -20.72
CA ALA A 627 5.34 7.92 -21.71
C ALA A 627 6.67 7.40 -22.28
N SER A 628 6.76 6.11 -22.59
CA SER A 628 8.02 5.45 -22.93
C SER A 628 7.84 4.43 -24.08
N ASN A 629 8.95 3.88 -24.57
CA ASN A 629 8.91 2.82 -25.59
C ASN A 629 8.55 1.47 -24.98
N SER A 630 8.97 1.19 -23.75
CA SER A 630 8.59 -0.04 -23.03
C SER A 630 7.11 -0.10 -22.66
N LYS A 631 6.39 1.03 -22.76
CA LYS A 631 5.00 1.21 -22.31
C LYS A 631 4.84 1.22 -20.79
N LEU A 632 5.95 1.14 -20.04
CA LEU A 632 6.02 1.30 -18.59
C LEU A 632 6.77 2.60 -18.23
N PRO A 633 6.58 3.17 -17.03
CA PRO A 633 7.33 4.33 -16.60
C PRO A 633 8.85 4.14 -16.68
N ALA A 634 9.56 5.12 -17.26
CA ALA A 634 11.01 5.15 -17.20
C ALA A 634 11.46 5.30 -15.73
N LEU A 635 12.34 4.41 -15.28
CA LEU A 635 12.87 4.40 -13.92
C LEU A 635 14.18 5.16 -13.87
N GLN A 636 14.27 6.15 -12.97
CA GLN A 636 15.55 6.72 -12.56
C GLN A 636 15.92 6.18 -11.19
N THR A 637 17.06 5.49 -11.12
CA THR A 637 17.55 4.87 -9.86
C THR A 637 18.95 5.39 -9.56
N VAL A 638 19.21 5.73 -8.30
CA VAL A 638 20.53 6.10 -7.80
C VAL A 638 21.07 4.95 -6.96
N PHE A 639 22.12 4.27 -7.43
CA PHE A 639 22.74 3.13 -6.77
C PHE A 639 23.98 3.54 -5.98
N MET A 640 24.27 2.83 -4.89
CA MET A 640 25.59 2.87 -4.29
C MET A 640 26.64 2.34 -5.28
N ASP A 641 27.89 2.81 -5.13
CA ASP A 641 28.98 2.47 -6.05
C ASP A 641 29.47 1.01 -5.92
N ARG A 642 29.12 0.29 -4.85
CA ARG A 642 29.49 -1.11 -4.58
C ARG A 642 28.36 -1.92 -3.91
N ASN A 643 28.51 -3.24 -3.89
CA ASN A 643 27.57 -4.13 -3.20
C ASN A 643 27.70 -3.94 -1.67
N LEU A 644 26.60 -4.10 -0.95
CA LEU A 644 26.55 -3.97 0.51
C LEU A 644 27.53 -4.94 1.17
N GLY A 645 28.43 -4.41 2.00
CA GLY A 645 29.48 -5.16 2.68
C GLY A 645 30.82 -5.28 1.95
N ALA A 646 30.92 -4.78 0.70
CA ALA A 646 32.21 -4.70 0.00
C ALA A 646 33.11 -3.61 0.59
N GLN A 647 34.41 -3.87 0.75
CA GLN A 647 35.31 -2.85 1.30
C GLN A 647 35.75 -1.84 0.23
N SER A 648 35.94 -2.30 -1.01
CA SER A 648 36.42 -1.49 -2.14
C SER A 648 35.39 -1.45 -3.28
N SER A 649 35.33 -0.37 -4.06
CA SER A 649 34.55 -0.30 -5.32
C SER A 649 35.35 -0.80 -6.54
N SER A 650 36.67 -0.95 -6.39
CA SER A 650 37.56 -1.34 -7.47
C SER A 650 37.57 -2.85 -7.67
N LEU A 651 37.20 -3.32 -8.87
CA LEU A 651 37.25 -4.75 -9.24
C LEU A 651 38.68 -5.33 -9.26
N GLU A 652 39.70 -4.49 -9.33
CA GLU A 652 41.10 -4.93 -9.23
C GLU A 652 41.52 -5.22 -7.78
N SER A 653 40.77 -4.72 -6.79
CA SER A 653 40.94 -5.07 -5.38
C SER A 653 40.33 -6.44 -5.09
N SER A 654 40.97 -7.24 -4.24
CA SER A 654 40.39 -8.50 -3.74
C SER A 654 39.19 -8.29 -2.81
N PHE A 655 38.94 -7.05 -2.37
CA PHE A 655 37.88 -6.70 -1.43
C PHE A 655 36.68 -6.03 -2.11
N ALA A 656 36.51 -6.22 -3.42
CA ALA A 656 35.39 -5.69 -4.19
C ALA A 656 34.07 -6.42 -3.92
N SER A 657 34.14 -7.63 -3.37
CA SER A 657 33.00 -8.53 -3.21
C SER A 657 32.13 -8.20 -2.00
N GLY A 658 30.81 -8.25 -2.21
CA GLY A 658 29.82 -7.99 -1.16
C GLY A 658 29.51 -9.21 -0.29
N LEU A 659 28.67 -8.97 0.73
CA LEU A 659 28.05 -10.04 1.53
C LEU A 659 26.81 -10.58 0.82
N HIS A 660 26.43 -11.82 1.14
CA HIS A 660 25.18 -12.41 0.65
C HIS A 660 24.02 -12.10 1.58
N TYR A 661 22.83 -12.02 1.00
CA TYR A 661 21.56 -11.89 1.70
C TYR A 661 20.58 -12.87 1.05
N GLN A 662 19.74 -13.51 1.85
CA GLN A 662 18.58 -14.23 1.34
C GLN A 662 17.44 -13.26 1.14
N TRP A 663 16.60 -13.49 0.14
CA TRP A 663 15.54 -12.55 -0.21
C TRP A 663 14.62 -12.33 0.99
N GLY A 664 14.38 -11.07 1.35
CA GLY A 664 13.55 -10.70 2.50
C GLY A 664 14.22 -10.81 3.88
N ARG A 665 15.53 -11.09 3.98
CA ARG A 665 16.29 -11.05 5.25
C ARG A 665 17.10 -9.77 5.39
N LYS A 666 17.25 -9.31 6.64
CA LYS A 666 18.15 -8.20 7.00
C LYS A 666 19.59 -8.62 7.27
N ASP A 667 19.81 -9.89 7.60
CA ASP A 667 21.07 -10.35 8.17
C ASP A 667 22.09 -10.72 7.09
N PRO A 668 23.32 -10.18 7.16
CA PRO A 668 24.35 -10.52 6.20
C PRO A 668 24.92 -11.91 6.43
N ILE A 669 25.12 -12.61 5.31
CA ILE A 669 25.73 -13.93 5.25
C ILE A 669 27.16 -13.80 4.68
N PRO A 670 28.17 -14.31 5.38
CA PRO A 670 29.55 -14.30 4.90
C PRO A 670 29.69 -14.97 3.52
N ASN A 671 30.40 -14.28 2.64
CA ASN A 671 30.68 -14.75 1.29
C ASN A 671 32.14 -15.19 1.19
N PHE A 672 32.38 -16.51 1.13
CA PHE A 672 33.72 -17.10 0.99
C PHE A 672 34.13 -17.35 -0.48
N VAL A 673 33.23 -17.06 -1.43
CA VAL A 673 33.48 -17.27 -2.86
C VAL A 673 34.68 -16.45 -3.31
N ASN A 674 35.52 -17.04 -4.17
CA ASN A 674 36.76 -16.44 -4.68
C ASN A 674 37.75 -15.96 -3.58
N LYS A 675 37.69 -16.56 -2.38
CA LYS A 675 38.49 -16.17 -1.22
C LYS A 675 38.26 -14.71 -0.78
N ASN A 676 37.04 -14.20 -0.95
CA ASN A 676 36.66 -12.88 -0.43
C ASN A 676 36.92 -12.76 1.08
N PHE A 677 36.67 -13.84 1.82
CA PHE A 677 37.23 -14.07 3.15
C PHE A 677 37.93 -15.44 3.17
N GLU A 678 39.08 -15.53 3.84
CA GLU A 678 39.67 -16.82 4.19
C GLU A 678 39.02 -17.36 5.47
N TYR A 679 38.75 -16.46 6.42
CA TYR A 679 38.09 -16.75 7.69
C TYR A 679 37.16 -15.61 8.05
N ILE A 680 36.11 -15.93 8.80
CA ILE A 680 35.42 -14.98 9.67
C ILE A 680 35.75 -15.29 11.12
N TYR A 681 35.54 -14.32 11.98
CA TYR A 681 35.78 -14.43 13.41
C TYR A 681 34.45 -14.41 14.14
N VAL A 682 34.06 -15.52 14.75
CA VAL A 682 32.80 -15.68 15.49
C VAL A 682 33.07 -15.68 16.99
N TYR A 683 32.16 -15.12 17.78
CA TYR A 683 32.24 -15.14 19.25
C TYR A 683 32.38 -16.57 19.80
N ASN A 684 33.23 -16.76 20.81
CA ASN A 684 33.41 -18.05 21.49
C ASN A 684 32.42 -18.19 22.66
N ASP A 685 31.40 -19.06 22.51
CA ASP A 685 30.39 -19.30 23.54
C ASP A 685 30.90 -20.15 24.74
N ASP A 686 32.11 -20.74 24.69
CA ASP A 686 32.67 -21.60 25.75
C ASP A 686 33.27 -20.85 26.96
N GLN A 687 33.11 -19.53 27.05
CA GLN A 687 33.59 -18.72 28.18
C GLN A 687 32.42 -18.15 29.01
N PRO A 688 32.44 -18.27 30.36
CA PRO A 688 31.33 -17.84 31.20
C PRO A 688 31.15 -16.32 31.17
N SER A 689 29.90 -15.89 30.96
CA SER A 689 29.46 -14.50 31.12
C SER A 689 29.59 -14.10 32.61
N MET A 690 30.36 -13.05 32.91
CA MET A 690 30.43 -12.52 34.28
C MET A 690 29.18 -11.65 34.55
N PRO A 691 28.29 -11.99 35.50
CA PRO A 691 26.95 -11.41 35.57
C PRO A 691 26.83 -9.97 36.12
N ASN A 692 27.91 -9.23 36.38
CA ASN A 692 27.82 -7.96 37.11
C ASN A 692 28.77 -6.87 36.57
N GLY A 693 28.26 -5.99 35.70
CA GLY A 693 28.93 -4.74 35.26
C GLY A 693 28.81 -4.49 33.75
N PRO A 694 29.07 -3.26 33.26
CA PRO A 694 29.11 -2.99 31.82
C PRO A 694 30.10 -3.97 31.18
N ILE A 695 29.59 -4.80 30.27
CA ILE A 695 30.35 -5.93 29.73
C ILE A 695 31.42 -5.38 28.78
N PHE A 696 32.59 -5.15 29.37
CA PHE A 696 33.84 -4.90 28.67
C PHE A 696 34.29 -6.19 28.00
N MET A 697 34.11 -6.33 26.68
CA MET A 697 34.88 -7.31 25.90
C MET A 697 36.25 -6.74 25.55
N LYS A 698 37.21 -6.85 26.47
CA LYS A 698 38.61 -6.49 26.18
C LYS A 698 39.36 -7.73 25.70
N GLY A 699 39.62 -7.79 24.39
CA GLY A 699 40.22 -8.94 23.71
C GLY A 699 39.13 -9.83 23.11
N LEU A 700 38.90 -9.71 21.81
CA LEU A 700 37.94 -10.52 21.08
C LEU A 700 38.48 -11.95 20.96
N ASP A 701 38.17 -12.80 21.94
CA ASP A 701 38.41 -14.25 21.90
C ASP A 701 37.46 -14.90 20.89
N ASN A 702 37.67 -14.61 19.61
CA ASN A 702 36.86 -15.12 18.52
C ASN A 702 37.48 -16.40 17.95
N ILE A 703 36.64 -17.36 17.56
CA ILE A 703 37.06 -18.56 16.82
C ILE A 703 37.12 -18.22 15.33
N GLU A 704 38.15 -18.70 14.65
CA GLU A 704 38.27 -18.60 13.19
C GLU A 704 37.40 -19.66 12.53
N ILE A 705 36.50 -19.23 11.65
CA ILE A 705 35.57 -20.10 10.93
C ILE A 705 35.90 -20.02 9.43
N THR A 706 36.25 -21.17 8.85
CA THR A 706 36.43 -21.35 7.40
C THR A 706 35.08 -21.56 6.69
N ASP A 707 35.08 -21.53 5.35
CA ASP A 707 33.88 -21.87 4.56
C ASP A 707 33.38 -23.30 4.84
N GLU A 708 34.29 -24.27 4.98
CA GLU A 708 33.91 -25.65 5.30
C GLU A 708 33.24 -25.72 6.68
N GLN A 709 33.83 -25.10 7.71
CA GLN A 709 33.23 -25.06 9.04
C GLN A 709 31.90 -24.30 9.02
N TYR A 710 31.80 -23.22 8.24
CA TYR A 710 30.58 -22.47 8.05
C TYR A 710 29.44 -23.35 7.51
N LEU A 711 29.73 -24.12 6.45
CA LEU A 711 28.79 -25.05 5.84
C LEU A 711 28.27 -26.11 6.82
N TYR A 712 29.07 -26.56 7.78
CA TYR A 712 28.64 -27.56 8.76
C TYR A 712 27.93 -26.96 9.98
N GLN A 713 28.33 -25.78 10.44
CA GLN A 713 27.91 -25.23 11.73
C GLN A 713 26.81 -24.16 11.62
N PHE A 714 26.73 -23.46 10.48
CA PHE A 714 25.91 -22.26 10.31
C PHE A 714 24.98 -22.35 9.08
N THR A 715 24.52 -23.55 8.74
CA THR A 715 23.48 -23.73 7.73
C THR A 715 22.42 -24.67 8.27
N ASP A 716 21.14 -24.32 8.13
CA ASP A 716 20.04 -25.16 8.58
C ASP A 716 19.09 -25.50 7.44
N PRO A 717 18.77 -26.78 7.26
CA PRO A 717 17.74 -27.20 6.34
C PRO A 717 16.34 -26.92 6.94
N TYR A 718 15.34 -26.66 6.10
CA TYR A 718 13.99 -26.25 6.48
C TYR A 718 13.32 -27.25 7.44
N GLU A 719 13.63 -28.53 7.34
CA GLU A 719 13.11 -29.57 8.23
C GLU A 719 13.54 -29.38 9.71
N MET A 720 14.58 -28.58 9.98
CA MET A 720 15.08 -28.30 11.33
C MET A 720 14.40 -27.09 11.99
N TYR A 721 13.88 -26.14 11.21
CA TYR A 721 13.33 -24.89 11.74
C TYR A 721 11.91 -24.55 11.27
N GLY A 722 11.43 -25.20 10.22
CA GLY A 722 10.15 -24.93 9.60
C GLY A 722 9.01 -25.15 10.58
N SER A 723 8.19 -24.12 10.78
CA SER A 723 7.04 -24.16 11.66
C SER A 723 6.01 -25.21 11.26
N THR A 724 5.48 -25.90 12.28
CA THR A 724 4.37 -26.85 12.16
C THR A 724 3.00 -26.23 12.47
N ASN A 725 2.91 -24.91 12.68
CA ASN A 725 1.66 -24.22 13.01
C ASN A 725 0.59 -24.47 11.93
N GLU A 726 -0.68 -24.65 12.30
CA GLU A 726 -1.74 -24.91 11.31
C GLU A 726 -2.04 -23.69 10.42
N LEU A 727 -1.81 -22.47 10.93
CA LEU A 727 -2.07 -21.21 10.23
C LEU A 727 -0.87 -20.78 9.38
N SER A 728 -1.08 -20.59 8.07
CA SER A 728 -0.03 -20.22 7.09
C SER A 728 0.76 -18.97 7.52
N HIS A 729 0.07 -17.91 7.92
CA HIS A 729 0.70 -16.65 8.29
C HIS A 729 1.50 -16.75 9.60
N LYS A 730 1.12 -17.66 10.52
CA LYS A 730 1.89 -17.94 11.74
C LYS A 730 3.13 -18.76 11.44
N LYS A 731 3.07 -19.72 10.49
CA LYS A 731 4.27 -20.43 10.02
C LYS A 731 5.33 -19.47 9.50
N VAL A 732 4.93 -18.56 8.62
CA VAL A 732 5.79 -17.52 8.05
C VAL A 732 6.39 -16.66 9.17
N GLN A 733 5.56 -16.18 10.10
CA GLN A 733 6.00 -15.37 11.25
C GLN A 733 7.04 -16.09 12.10
N GLU A 734 6.79 -17.34 12.49
CA GLU A 734 7.69 -18.17 13.30
C GLU A 734 9.02 -18.45 12.57
N ASN A 735 8.98 -18.69 11.26
CA ASN A 735 10.18 -18.87 10.44
C ASN A 735 11.02 -17.58 10.34
N ILE A 736 10.38 -16.40 10.25
CA ILE A 736 11.09 -15.11 10.31
C ILE A 736 11.72 -14.91 11.69
N ILE A 737 11.00 -15.20 12.78
CA ILE A 737 11.55 -15.16 14.14
C ILE A 737 12.77 -16.07 14.26
N TYR A 738 12.72 -17.29 13.71
CA TYR A 738 13.86 -18.19 13.71
C TYR A 738 15.09 -17.55 13.04
N SER A 739 14.89 -16.88 11.90
CA SER A 739 15.97 -16.21 11.18
C SER A 739 16.61 -15.04 11.95
N ILE A 740 15.82 -14.34 12.77
CA ILE A 740 16.26 -13.25 13.64
C ILE A 740 17.03 -13.78 14.84
N ASN A 741 16.54 -14.87 15.43
CA ASN A 741 17.18 -15.61 16.52
C ASN A 741 18.53 -16.19 16.10
N ASN A 742 18.71 -16.48 14.81
CA ASN A 742 19.90 -17.13 14.23
C ASN A 742 20.49 -16.34 13.04
N PRO A 743 20.95 -15.11 13.25
CA PRO A 743 21.24 -14.17 12.16
C PRO A 743 22.44 -14.59 11.28
N LEU A 744 23.39 -15.38 11.79
CA LEU A 744 24.53 -15.90 11.02
C LEU A 744 24.18 -17.14 10.17
N ARG A 745 23.02 -17.79 10.39
CA ARG A 745 22.72 -19.06 9.72
C ARG A 745 22.15 -18.86 8.32
N PHE A 746 22.59 -19.69 7.36
CA PHE A 746 21.96 -19.80 6.04
C PHE A 746 20.82 -20.83 6.08
N LEU A 747 19.61 -20.42 5.72
CA LEU A 747 18.39 -21.22 5.86
C LEU A 747 17.95 -21.76 4.50
N TYR A 748 17.76 -23.07 4.34
CA TYR A 748 17.57 -23.62 2.99
C TYR A 748 16.67 -24.85 2.93
N GLN A 749 16.16 -25.16 1.75
CA GLN A 749 15.49 -26.44 1.46
C GLN A 749 16.44 -27.37 0.69
N ASN A 750 16.46 -28.66 1.04
CA ASN A 750 17.42 -29.63 0.49
C ASN A 750 17.18 -30.01 -0.97
N SER A 751 15.96 -29.89 -1.49
CA SER A 751 15.65 -30.33 -2.86
C SER A 751 16.19 -29.36 -3.91
N THR A 752 16.86 -29.91 -4.92
CA THR A 752 17.35 -29.15 -6.07
C THR A 752 16.23 -28.94 -7.09
N GLY A 753 16.05 -27.70 -7.52
CA GLY A 753 15.18 -27.30 -8.61
C GLY A 753 15.94 -27.06 -9.92
N SER A 754 15.35 -26.26 -10.79
CA SER A 754 15.88 -25.94 -12.11
C SER A 754 16.12 -24.45 -12.26
N LEU A 755 17.14 -24.08 -13.04
CA LEU A 755 17.36 -22.67 -13.38
C LEU A 755 16.17 -22.15 -14.16
N TYR A 756 15.79 -20.91 -13.87
CA TYR A 756 14.96 -20.16 -14.78
C TYR A 756 15.73 -19.93 -16.08
N ASP A 757 15.21 -20.42 -17.20
CA ASP A 757 15.82 -20.36 -18.52
C ASP A 757 15.09 -19.41 -19.48
N GLY A 758 14.13 -18.63 -18.96
CA GLY A 758 13.26 -17.75 -19.74
C GLY A 758 12.00 -18.46 -20.26
N GLY A 759 11.16 -17.75 -21.02
CA GLY A 759 10.06 -18.36 -21.76
C GLY A 759 8.70 -18.37 -21.03
N ASN A 760 7.80 -19.24 -21.48
CA ASN A 760 6.40 -19.29 -21.00
C ASN A 760 6.32 -19.92 -19.61
N HIS A 761 5.55 -19.35 -18.67
CA HIS A 761 5.43 -19.84 -17.29
C HIS A 761 4.96 -21.29 -17.20
N TYR A 762 4.19 -21.79 -18.17
CA TYR A 762 3.78 -23.19 -18.22
C TYR A 762 4.94 -24.18 -18.44
N ALA A 763 6.10 -23.70 -18.89
CA ALA A 763 7.28 -24.55 -19.09
C ALA A 763 8.11 -24.75 -17.81
N ASN A 764 7.94 -23.89 -16.81
CA ASN A 764 8.68 -23.96 -15.55
C ASN A 764 7.92 -24.79 -14.51
N ASP A 765 8.59 -25.78 -13.91
CA ASP A 765 8.04 -26.52 -12.77
C ASP A 765 8.11 -25.67 -11.51
N LEU A 766 7.07 -24.86 -11.31
CA LEU A 766 6.98 -23.98 -10.15
C LEU A 766 6.96 -24.76 -8.81
N THR A 767 6.72 -26.09 -8.79
CA THR A 767 6.79 -26.89 -7.53
C THR A 767 8.21 -26.98 -6.97
N GLN A 768 9.20 -26.65 -7.78
CA GLN A 768 10.60 -26.68 -7.40
C GLN A 768 11.11 -25.37 -6.80
N ILE A 769 10.32 -24.28 -6.81
CA ILE A 769 10.77 -23.00 -6.24
C ILE A 769 10.91 -23.12 -4.73
N LYS A 770 12.03 -22.63 -4.20
CA LYS A 770 12.36 -22.73 -2.76
C LYS A 770 12.47 -21.36 -2.13
N ASP A 771 11.69 -21.16 -1.07
CA ASP A 771 11.82 -20.04 -0.16
C ASP A 771 12.28 -20.56 1.20
N TRP A 772 13.11 -19.77 1.89
CA TRP A 772 13.52 -20.11 3.25
C TRP A 772 12.39 -19.83 4.26
N VAL A 773 11.43 -18.95 3.92
CA VAL A 773 10.36 -18.57 4.86
C VAL A 773 9.14 -19.49 4.80
N SER A 774 8.96 -20.24 3.71
CA SER A 774 7.75 -21.05 3.50
C SER A 774 7.98 -22.16 2.48
N GLU A 775 7.26 -23.27 2.64
CA GLU A 775 7.13 -24.31 1.61
C GLU A 775 6.14 -23.90 0.50
N LYS A 776 5.30 -22.90 0.76
CA LYS A 776 4.42 -22.30 -0.23
C LYS A 776 5.15 -21.19 -0.98
N ARG A 777 4.72 -20.96 -2.22
CA ARG A 777 5.25 -19.90 -3.08
C ARG A 777 4.60 -18.57 -2.76
N GLY A 778 5.28 -17.46 -3.00
CA GLY A 778 4.67 -16.12 -3.01
C GLY A 778 4.22 -15.59 -1.66
N GLU A 779 4.56 -16.25 -0.55
CA GLU A 779 4.24 -15.78 0.81
C GLU A 779 5.23 -14.68 1.26
N ALA A 780 4.75 -13.74 2.09
CA ALA A 780 5.54 -12.63 2.63
C ALA A 780 6.32 -11.85 1.55
N ASP A 781 5.60 -11.40 0.53
CA ASP A 781 6.13 -10.63 -0.60
C ASP A 781 6.47 -9.18 -0.25
N ASP A 782 6.08 -8.72 0.94
CA ASP A 782 6.33 -7.39 1.50
C ASP A 782 7.63 -7.30 2.32
N ARG A 783 8.40 -8.39 2.46
CA ARG A 783 9.60 -8.46 3.32
C ARG A 783 10.63 -7.36 3.07
N TRP A 784 10.76 -6.83 1.85
CA TRP A 784 11.64 -5.68 1.52
C TRP A 784 10.89 -4.41 1.07
N GLY A 785 9.57 -4.39 1.20
CA GLY A 785 8.74 -3.21 0.98
C GLY A 785 8.51 -2.88 -0.49
N HIS A 786 8.29 -3.88 -1.35
CA HIS A 786 7.96 -3.66 -2.76
C HIS A 786 6.80 -2.67 -2.92
N ALA A 787 7.03 -1.64 -3.74
CA ALA A 787 6.09 -0.56 -4.02
C ALA A 787 5.54 0.12 -2.75
N ASP A 788 6.21 -0.02 -1.62
CA ASP A 788 5.99 0.70 -0.36
C ASP A 788 7.27 1.42 0.06
N LYS A 789 7.23 2.07 1.21
CA LYS A 789 8.44 2.43 1.97
C LYS A 789 9.32 1.20 2.23
N LYS A 790 10.61 1.46 2.46
CA LYS A 790 11.56 0.47 2.97
C LYS A 790 10.97 -0.28 4.18
N SER A 791 11.01 -1.60 4.16
CA SER A 791 10.49 -2.42 5.26
C SER A 791 11.47 -2.51 6.45
N ALA A 792 10.98 -3.06 7.56
CA ALA A 792 11.82 -3.36 8.72
C ALA A 792 12.94 -4.39 8.45
N PHE A 793 12.81 -5.25 7.44
CA PHE A 793 13.77 -6.31 7.10
C PHE A 793 14.70 -5.96 5.94
N ASP A 794 14.57 -4.78 5.33
CA ASP A 794 15.49 -4.33 4.29
C ASP A 794 16.91 -4.13 4.87
N PRO A 795 17.95 -4.77 4.31
CA PRO A 795 19.30 -4.73 4.85
C PRO A 795 20.04 -3.41 4.56
N CYS A 796 19.56 -2.54 3.68
CA CYS A 796 20.32 -1.36 3.31
C CYS A 796 20.40 -0.32 4.46
N PRO A 797 21.45 0.52 4.47
CA PRO A 797 21.60 1.62 5.45
C PRO A 797 20.50 2.68 5.36
N GLU A 798 20.47 3.59 6.34
CA GLU A 798 19.53 4.73 6.35
C GLU A 798 19.63 5.56 5.07
N GLY A 799 18.47 5.94 4.50
CA GLY A 799 18.38 6.67 3.23
C GLY A 799 18.56 5.79 1.98
N TRP A 800 18.74 4.47 2.16
CA TRP A 800 18.93 3.50 1.08
C TRP A 800 18.07 2.25 1.30
N ARG A 801 17.73 1.57 0.22
CA ARG A 801 16.88 0.37 0.20
C ARG A 801 17.32 -0.60 -0.88
N VAL A 802 16.85 -1.83 -0.82
CA VAL A 802 16.96 -2.77 -1.95
C VAL A 802 16.30 -2.12 -3.19
N PRO A 803 16.93 -2.17 -4.38
CA PRO A 803 16.34 -1.66 -5.61
C PRO A 803 14.98 -2.29 -5.87
N ASP A 804 14.06 -1.50 -6.41
CA ASP A 804 12.69 -1.95 -6.65
C ASP A 804 12.38 -1.95 -8.15
N VAL A 805 11.39 -2.74 -8.55
CA VAL A 805 10.87 -2.81 -9.92
C VAL A 805 9.62 -1.95 -10.05
N SER A 806 9.33 -1.46 -11.26
CA SER A 806 8.07 -0.73 -11.49
C SER A 806 6.86 -1.63 -11.62
N PHE A 807 7.07 -2.85 -12.11
CA PHE A 807 6.05 -3.88 -12.30
C PHE A 807 6.71 -5.23 -12.01
N THR A 808 5.98 -6.18 -11.44
CA THR A 808 6.50 -7.51 -11.04
C THR A 808 6.65 -8.47 -12.22
N ASN A 809 6.70 -7.93 -13.44
CA ASN A 809 6.71 -8.66 -14.69
C ASN A 809 7.91 -9.63 -14.77
N LEU A 810 7.58 -10.93 -14.74
CA LEU A 810 8.45 -12.01 -15.19
C LEU A 810 7.83 -12.68 -16.43
N TYR A 811 6.50 -12.84 -16.45
CA TYR A 811 5.77 -13.46 -17.56
C TYR A 811 4.72 -12.55 -18.19
N THR A 812 4.18 -11.58 -17.45
CA THR A 812 3.20 -10.60 -17.97
C THR A 812 3.84 -9.50 -18.82
N GLY A 813 5.17 -9.39 -18.81
CA GLY A 813 5.95 -8.49 -19.64
C GLY A 813 7.45 -8.77 -19.56
N SER A 814 8.21 -8.29 -20.53
CA SER A 814 9.65 -8.60 -20.66
C SER A 814 10.55 -7.37 -20.82
N LYS A 815 10.00 -6.17 -20.64
CA LYS A 815 10.71 -4.90 -20.87
C LYS A 815 10.24 -3.83 -19.91
N GLY A 816 11.16 -2.94 -19.53
CA GLY A 816 10.86 -1.69 -18.83
C GLY A 816 10.74 -1.78 -17.31
N SER A 817 10.56 -2.97 -16.73
CA SER A 817 10.19 -3.05 -15.31
C SER A 817 11.37 -3.08 -14.34
N SER A 818 12.51 -3.58 -14.78
CA SER A 818 13.74 -3.64 -13.98
C SER A 818 14.41 -2.27 -13.85
N PRO A 819 14.97 -1.91 -12.67
CA PRO A 819 15.78 -0.71 -12.53
C PRO A 819 17.11 -0.77 -13.31
N TRP A 820 17.46 -1.94 -13.88
CA TRP A 820 18.62 -2.15 -14.76
C TRP A 820 18.21 -2.40 -16.22
N TYR A 821 16.95 -2.19 -16.60
CA TYR A 821 16.49 -2.34 -17.97
C TYR A 821 17.28 -1.41 -18.93
N ASN A 822 17.72 -1.93 -20.06
CA ASN A 822 18.37 -1.15 -21.11
C ASN A 822 17.39 -0.86 -22.26
N GLY A 823 16.73 0.29 -22.21
CA GLY A 823 15.85 0.77 -23.28
C GLY A 823 16.57 1.46 -24.45
N TYR A 824 17.87 1.73 -24.34
CA TYR A 824 18.65 2.44 -25.37
C TYR A 824 19.17 1.52 -26.49
N GLN A 825 19.06 0.20 -26.30
CA GLN A 825 19.55 -0.81 -27.23
C GLN A 825 18.40 -1.67 -27.74
N ASN A 826 18.47 -2.12 -29.00
CA ASN A 826 17.48 -3.05 -29.54
C ASN A 826 17.68 -4.46 -28.99
N ASP A 827 16.59 -5.23 -28.87
CA ASP A 827 16.64 -6.65 -28.56
C ASP A 827 17.21 -7.49 -29.71
N ALA A 828 17.38 -8.79 -29.46
CA ALA A 828 17.90 -9.75 -30.42
C ALA A 828 17.02 -9.91 -31.69
N TYR A 829 15.79 -9.40 -31.67
CA TYR A 829 14.83 -9.42 -32.77
C TYR A 829 14.70 -8.05 -33.46
N GLY A 830 15.53 -7.06 -33.09
CA GLY A 830 15.54 -5.72 -33.67
C GLY A 830 14.45 -4.78 -33.17
N LYS A 831 13.72 -5.12 -32.09
CA LYS A 831 12.73 -4.22 -31.47
C LYS A 831 13.37 -3.39 -30.37
N SER A 832 12.83 -2.20 -30.11
CA SER A 832 13.36 -1.28 -29.07
C SER A 832 13.45 -1.92 -27.70
N GLY A 833 14.58 -1.71 -27.02
CA GLY A 833 14.87 -2.14 -25.66
C GLY A 833 15.20 -3.63 -25.51
N VAL A 834 16.15 -3.97 -24.65
CA VAL A 834 16.62 -5.36 -24.43
C VAL A 834 15.58 -6.18 -23.66
N ILE A 835 15.40 -7.46 -24.00
CA ILE A 835 14.51 -8.37 -23.26
C ILE A 835 15.16 -8.70 -21.90
N GLN A 836 14.46 -8.46 -20.80
CA GLN A 836 15.08 -8.44 -19.46
C GLN A 836 15.20 -9.82 -18.80
N ASP A 837 14.30 -10.74 -19.14
CA ASP A 837 14.17 -12.10 -18.61
C ASP A 837 15.03 -13.13 -19.38
N GLN A 838 15.89 -12.66 -20.30
CA GLN A 838 16.72 -13.50 -21.15
C GLN A 838 18.21 -13.15 -21.05
N TRP A 839 19.06 -14.16 -21.26
CA TRP A 839 20.51 -14.00 -21.27
C TRP A 839 21.00 -13.30 -22.54
N HIS A 840 21.55 -12.09 -22.38
CA HIS A 840 22.13 -11.29 -23.45
C HIS A 840 23.62 -11.02 -23.23
N ASP A 841 24.38 -10.90 -24.32
CA ASP A 841 25.82 -10.59 -24.28
C ASP A 841 26.10 -9.21 -23.68
N VAL A 842 27.00 -9.16 -22.71
CA VAL A 842 27.36 -7.97 -21.94
C VAL A 842 27.91 -6.85 -22.82
N ALA A 843 28.76 -7.17 -23.79
CA ALA A 843 29.36 -6.16 -24.65
C ALA A 843 28.36 -5.63 -25.69
N SER A 844 27.64 -6.55 -26.35
CA SER A 844 26.79 -6.24 -27.50
C SER A 844 25.47 -5.56 -27.11
N PHE A 845 24.90 -5.92 -25.95
CA PHE A 845 23.60 -5.41 -25.52
C PHE A 845 23.69 -4.34 -24.42
N TYR A 846 24.79 -4.27 -23.69
CA TYR A 846 24.93 -3.36 -22.55
C TYR A 846 26.20 -2.51 -22.59
N GLY A 847 27.06 -2.66 -23.61
CA GLY A 847 28.32 -1.92 -23.73
C GLY A 847 29.30 -2.19 -22.58
N GLY A 848 29.11 -3.29 -21.85
CA GLY A 848 29.93 -3.63 -20.70
C GLY A 848 31.18 -4.41 -21.05
N THR A 849 32.09 -4.54 -20.09
CA THR A 849 33.32 -5.33 -20.21
C THR A 849 33.42 -6.34 -19.08
N VAL A 850 33.88 -7.56 -19.39
CA VAL A 850 34.17 -8.60 -18.41
C VAL A 850 35.63 -8.46 -17.96
N ILE A 851 35.87 -8.32 -16.65
CA ILE A 851 37.19 -8.25 -16.05
C ILE A 851 37.60 -9.64 -15.54
N SER A 852 38.79 -10.09 -15.94
CA SER A 852 39.34 -11.43 -15.62
C SER A 852 40.48 -11.42 -14.60
N SER A 853 41.02 -10.25 -14.25
CA SER A 853 41.96 -10.00 -13.15
C SER A 853 41.24 -9.55 -11.86
N GLY A 854 41.95 -9.52 -10.73
CA GLY A 854 41.39 -9.09 -9.43
C GLY A 854 40.27 -10.01 -8.92
N SER A 855 39.22 -9.42 -8.33
CA SER A 855 38.02 -10.16 -7.90
C SER A 855 37.21 -10.73 -9.06
N LYS A 856 37.54 -10.38 -10.31
CA LYS A 856 36.78 -10.68 -11.54
C LYS A 856 35.37 -10.08 -11.49
N GLY A 857 34.81 -9.73 -12.64
CA GLY A 857 33.47 -9.15 -12.64
C GLY A 857 33.07 -8.50 -13.95
N TRP A 858 32.12 -7.59 -13.85
CA TRP A 858 31.53 -6.87 -14.98
C TRP A 858 31.54 -5.38 -14.71
N LYS A 859 31.82 -4.62 -15.75
CA LYS A 859 31.96 -3.16 -15.68
C LYS A 859 31.09 -2.51 -16.74
N PHE A 860 30.24 -1.57 -16.32
CA PHE A 860 29.26 -0.87 -17.17
C PHE A 860 29.41 0.64 -16.97
N GLU A 861 30.27 1.27 -17.77
CA GLU A 861 30.54 2.71 -17.73
C GLU A 861 30.21 3.39 -19.08
N GLY A 862 29.36 2.76 -19.88
CA GLY A 862 28.94 3.31 -21.17
C GLY A 862 28.03 4.51 -20.99
N ALA A 863 28.10 5.49 -21.91
CA ALA A 863 27.31 6.73 -21.82
C ALA A 863 25.79 6.50 -21.74
N ASN A 864 25.28 5.44 -22.39
CA ASN A 864 23.85 5.09 -22.39
C ASN A 864 23.48 4.01 -21.36
N PHE A 865 24.47 3.30 -20.80
CA PHE A 865 24.25 2.22 -19.84
C PHE A 865 25.38 2.23 -18.81
N ASN A 866 25.21 3.10 -17.80
CA ASN A 866 26.13 3.22 -16.68
C ASN A 866 25.43 2.77 -15.40
N ILE A 867 25.72 1.54 -14.98
CA ILE A 867 25.22 0.95 -13.73
C ILE A 867 26.38 0.56 -12.79
N GLY A 868 27.61 0.95 -13.12
CA GLY A 868 28.80 0.71 -12.32
C GLY A 868 29.44 -0.66 -12.52
N THR A 869 30.08 -1.15 -11.46
CA THR A 869 30.84 -2.40 -11.44
C THR A 869 30.15 -3.45 -10.58
N PHE A 870 30.19 -4.71 -11.03
CA PHE A 870 29.63 -5.86 -10.33
C PHE A 870 30.72 -6.94 -10.17
N PRO A 871 31.15 -7.24 -8.95
CA PRO A 871 32.10 -8.33 -8.68
C PRO A 871 31.48 -9.71 -8.90
N ARG A 872 32.32 -10.73 -9.10
CA ARG A 872 31.91 -12.14 -9.17
C ARG A 872 31.67 -12.70 -7.75
N ASP A 873 30.57 -12.26 -7.14
CA ASP A 873 30.22 -12.62 -5.75
C ASP A 873 29.74 -14.07 -5.57
N GLY A 874 29.47 -14.80 -6.65
CA GLY A 874 28.85 -16.13 -6.56
C GLY A 874 27.38 -16.09 -6.12
N ILE A 875 26.78 -17.27 -6.02
CA ILE A 875 25.44 -17.47 -5.44
C ILE A 875 25.49 -18.71 -4.53
N ARG A 876 24.95 -18.59 -3.31
CA ARG A 876 24.80 -19.72 -2.38
C ARG A 876 23.39 -20.32 -2.50
N GLY A 877 23.27 -21.64 -2.62
CA GLY A 877 21.98 -22.34 -2.60
C GLY A 877 21.02 -21.96 -3.74
N GLU A 878 21.55 -21.56 -4.89
CA GLU A 878 20.80 -20.96 -6.00
C GLU A 878 19.56 -21.76 -6.42
N LEU A 879 19.68 -23.09 -6.45
CA LEU A 879 18.61 -24.00 -6.88
C LEU A 879 18.07 -24.87 -5.75
N GLY A 880 18.56 -24.72 -4.53
CA GLY A 880 18.46 -25.77 -3.51
C GLY A 880 19.76 -25.90 -2.73
N GLY A 881 19.70 -26.52 -1.56
CA GLY A 881 20.90 -26.82 -0.76
C GLY A 881 21.60 -25.57 -0.22
N ARG A 882 22.86 -25.76 0.19
CA ARG A 882 23.66 -24.76 0.94
C ARG A 882 24.99 -24.37 0.30
N ASP A 883 25.32 -25.01 -0.81
CA ASP A 883 26.62 -24.86 -1.45
C ASP A 883 26.72 -23.53 -2.20
N SER A 884 27.94 -23.00 -2.30
CA SER A 884 28.21 -21.74 -3.01
C SER A 884 28.92 -22.01 -4.33
N GLU A 885 28.41 -21.44 -5.41
CA GLU A 885 29.02 -21.54 -6.74
C GLU A 885 29.41 -20.17 -7.29
N ALA A 886 30.58 -20.10 -7.95
CA ALA A 886 31.08 -18.89 -8.61
C ALA A 886 30.73 -18.83 -10.12
N VAL A 887 29.85 -19.72 -10.58
CA VAL A 887 29.46 -19.81 -12.01
C VAL A 887 28.58 -18.63 -12.39
N ARG A 888 27.68 -18.23 -11.49
CA ARG A 888 26.79 -17.07 -11.62
C ARG A 888 27.00 -16.11 -10.47
N SER A 889 26.56 -14.88 -10.65
CA SER A 889 26.51 -13.86 -9.60
C SER A 889 25.30 -12.98 -9.88
N GLY A 890 24.78 -12.32 -8.86
CA GLY A 890 23.62 -11.45 -9.05
C GLY A 890 23.39 -10.51 -7.90
N VAL A 891 22.45 -9.58 -8.11
CA VAL A 891 21.95 -8.69 -7.07
C VAL A 891 20.43 -8.68 -7.04
N TRP A 892 19.89 -8.57 -5.83
CA TRP A 892 18.45 -8.63 -5.59
C TRP A 892 17.69 -7.36 -5.98
N THR A 893 16.43 -7.55 -6.34
CA THR A 893 15.38 -6.52 -6.21
C THR A 893 14.50 -6.79 -4.98
N ALA A 894 13.71 -5.80 -4.59
CA ALA A 894 12.79 -5.84 -3.46
C ALA A 894 11.49 -6.62 -3.72
N SER A 895 11.32 -7.22 -4.91
CA SER A 895 10.04 -7.79 -5.36
C SER A 895 10.10 -9.29 -5.67
N LEU A 896 9.02 -9.98 -5.35
CA LEU A 896 8.68 -11.26 -5.98
C LEU A 896 8.09 -11.01 -7.37
N ALA A 897 8.08 -12.06 -8.20
CA ALA A 897 7.55 -12.04 -9.55
C ALA A 897 6.04 -12.27 -9.60
N ASP A 898 5.44 -11.85 -10.71
CA ASP A 898 4.03 -12.04 -11.05
C ASP A 898 3.56 -13.52 -11.02
N TYR A 899 2.25 -13.71 -11.25
CA TYR A 899 1.55 -15.00 -11.24
C TYR A 899 1.73 -15.86 -9.99
N HIS A 900 2.14 -15.26 -8.86
CA HIS A 900 2.39 -16.00 -7.62
C HIS A 900 3.38 -17.15 -7.86
N THR A 901 4.38 -16.92 -8.72
CA THR A 901 5.35 -17.96 -9.13
C THR A 901 6.29 -18.34 -7.99
N GLY A 902 6.51 -17.41 -7.05
CA GLY A 902 7.42 -17.56 -5.91
C GLY A 902 8.87 -17.20 -6.23
N PHE A 903 9.19 -16.87 -7.48
CA PHE A 903 10.51 -16.32 -7.82
C PHE A 903 10.67 -14.92 -7.22
N ALA A 904 11.86 -14.63 -6.71
CA ALA A 904 12.30 -13.27 -6.46
C ALA A 904 12.95 -12.71 -7.73
N LEU A 905 12.69 -11.44 -8.04
CA LEU A 905 13.28 -10.78 -9.20
C LEU A 905 14.70 -10.30 -8.91
N ALA A 906 15.60 -10.49 -9.88
CA ALA A 906 17.00 -10.13 -9.73
C ALA A 906 17.68 -9.74 -11.05
N LEU A 907 18.86 -9.14 -10.91
CA LEU A 907 19.88 -9.03 -11.96
C LEU A 907 20.89 -10.17 -11.79
N GLN A 908 21.18 -10.90 -12.86
CA GLN A 908 22.16 -12.00 -12.84
C GLN A 908 23.17 -11.92 -13.99
N PHE A 909 24.35 -12.52 -13.75
CA PHE A 909 25.49 -12.59 -14.65
C PHE A 909 26.01 -14.03 -14.78
N GLN A 910 26.43 -14.41 -15.99
CA GLN A 910 27.10 -15.68 -16.27
C GLN A 910 28.10 -15.53 -17.42
N GLY A 911 29.39 -15.69 -17.15
CA GLY A 911 30.43 -15.53 -18.17
C GLY A 911 30.37 -14.14 -18.84
N ASN A 912 30.09 -14.10 -20.14
CA ASN A 912 29.90 -12.86 -20.91
C ASN A 912 28.43 -12.47 -21.08
N LYS A 913 27.49 -13.07 -20.34
CA LYS A 913 26.05 -12.80 -20.47
C LYS A 913 25.46 -12.25 -19.17
N MET A 914 24.35 -11.51 -19.31
CA MET A 914 23.55 -11.02 -18.19
C MET A 914 22.05 -10.96 -18.53
N GLN A 915 21.24 -10.88 -17.49
CA GLN A 915 19.78 -10.69 -17.55
C GLN A 915 19.36 -9.75 -16.42
N THR A 916 18.43 -8.83 -16.67
CA THR A 916 18.15 -7.69 -15.79
C THR A 916 16.85 -7.80 -15.00
N GLY A 917 15.97 -8.75 -15.33
CA GLY A 917 14.73 -9.02 -14.60
C GLY A 917 14.37 -10.49 -14.69
N THR A 918 15.12 -11.32 -13.97
CA THR A 918 14.99 -12.79 -13.98
C THR A 918 14.49 -13.33 -12.66
N GLY A 919 13.96 -14.56 -12.67
CA GLY A 919 13.54 -15.27 -11.47
C GLY A 919 14.66 -16.03 -10.78
N VAL A 920 14.83 -15.81 -9.47
CA VAL A 920 15.76 -16.55 -8.60
C VAL A 920 15.02 -17.05 -7.37
N TYR A 921 15.42 -18.18 -6.81
CA TYR A 921 14.78 -18.75 -5.64
C TYR A 921 15.04 -17.85 -4.41
N PRO A 922 14.00 -17.44 -3.66
CA PRO A 922 14.17 -16.52 -2.52
C PRO A 922 15.16 -17.00 -1.44
N GLN A 923 15.39 -18.32 -1.33
CA GLN A 923 16.41 -18.87 -0.42
C GLN A 923 17.86 -18.56 -0.82
N ALA A 924 18.14 -18.19 -2.07
CA ALA A 924 19.51 -18.03 -2.54
C ALA A 924 20.24 -16.93 -1.77
N GLY A 925 21.51 -17.15 -1.45
CA GLY A 925 22.40 -16.11 -0.94
C GLY A 925 22.98 -15.30 -2.09
N MET A 926 22.58 -14.04 -2.21
CA MET A 926 22.98 -13.13 -3.29
C MET A 926 23.22 -11.73 -2.76
N SER A 927 24.04 -10.96 -3.48
CA SER A 927 24.44 -9.61 -3.04
C SER A 927 23.29 -8.61 -3.15
N VAL A 928 23.40 -7.50 -2.42
CA VAL A 928 22.48 -6.35 -2.52
C VAL A 928 23.24 -5.13 -3.01
N ARG A 929 22.74 -4.50 -4.08
CA ARG A 929 23.23 -3.20 -4.57
C ARG A 929 22.24 -2.12 -4.12
N CYS A 930 22.46 -1.56 -2.94
CA CYS A 930 21.51 -0.59 -2.38
C CYS A 930 21.27 0.60 -3.30
N ALA A 931 20.03 1.06 -3.37
CA ALA A 931 19.61 2.24 -4.11
C ALA A 931 18.92 3.24 -3.20
N LYS A 932 19.03 4.52 -3.53
CA LYS A 932 18.56 5.62 -2.68
C LYS A 932 17.05 5.49 -2.44
N ASP A 933 16.63 5.64 -1.19
CA ASP A 933 15.22 5.53 -0.80
C ASP A 933 14.48 6.83 -1.11
N GLU A 934 13.88 6.86 -2.30
CA GLU A 934 13.09 7.98 -2.82
C GLU A 934 11.79 7.43 -3.40
N ASN A 935 10.79 8.29 -3.60
CA ASN A 935 9.57 7.89 -4.29
C ASN A 935 9.93 7.53 -5.74
N ARG A 936 10.09 6.24 -6.00
CA ARG A 936 10.29 5.70 -7.33
C ARG A 936 8.90 5.55 -7.92
N LEU A 937 8.63 6.24 -9.03
CA LEU A 937 8.01 5.58 -10.18
C LEU A 937 7.74 6.46 -11.39
N LEU A 938 7.87 7.79 -11.35
CA LEU A 938 7.42 8.59 -12.49
C LEU A 938 8.25 9.84 -12.73
N GLY A 939 9.47 9.63 -13.24
CA GLY A 939 10.27 10.63 -13.97
C GLY A 939 10.53 11.94 -13.22
N THR A 940 11.81 12.15 -12.90
CA THR A 940 12.35 13.14 -11.96
C THR A 940 11.95 12.86 -10.51
N PRO A 941 12.91 12.51 -9.62
CA PRO A 941 12.67 12.38 -8.19
C PRO A 941 12.02 13.66 -7.65
N VAL A 942 10.87 13.54 -7.00
CA VAL A 942 10.41 14.57 -6.08
C VAL A 942 11.26 14.39 -4.83
N SER A 943 12.27 15.25 -4.67
CA SER A 943 13.14 15.27 -3.49
C SER A 943 12.28 15.33 -2.23
N LYS A 944 12.25 14.25 -1.43
CA LYS A 944 11.97 14.36 0.00
C LYS A 944 13.16 15.11 0.58
N ASN A 945 13.03 16.43 0.76
CA ASN A 945 14.01 17.21 1.51
C ASN A 945 14.01 16.75 2.98
N LYS A 946 14.69 15.64 3.27
CA LYS A 946 15.32 15.40 4.57
C LYS A 946 16.82 15.30 4.30
N PRO A 947 17.63 16.25 4.80
CA PRO A 947 19.07 16.10 4.72
C PRO A 947 19.49 14.83 5.47
N PRO A 948 20.55 14.13 5.03
CA PRO A 948 21.15 13.06 5.80
C PRO A 948 21.48 13.59 7.19
N VAL A 949 21.07 12.87 8.23
CA VAL A 949 21.54 13.14 9.58
C VAL A 949 23.00 12.71 9.60
N LEU A 950 23.90 13.66 9.38
CA LEU A 950 25.31 13.48 9.67
C LEU A 950 25.45 13.34 11.19
N VAL A 951 25.64 12.11 11.66
CA VAL A 951 26.06 11.85 13.04
C VAL A 951 27.50 12.35 13.16
N GLN A 952 27.67 13.59 13.62
CA GLN A 952 28.98 14.06 14.07
C GLN A 952 29.23 13.56 15.49
N PRO A 953 30.45 13.13 15.82
CA PRO A 953 30.82 12.71 17.16
C PRO A 953 30.85 13.94 18.08
N ASN A 954 29.90 14.01 19.01
CA ASN A 954 29.92 15.01 20.07
C ASN A 954 31.07 14.70 21.03
N ALA A 955 32.12 15.49 20.96
CA ALA A 955 33.02 15.68 22.10
C ALA A 955 32.20 16.33 23.24
N GLU A 956 32.26 15.70 24.40
CA GLU A 956 31.63 16.16 25.64
C GLU A 956 31.92 17.65 25.90
N LYS A 957 30.88 18.47 25.80
CA LYS A 957 30.78 19.72 26.54
C LYS A 957 29.44 19.74 27.27
N LEU A 958 29.54 19.64 28.59
CA LEU A 958 28.49 19.99 29.54
C LEU A 958 27.90 21.36 29.20
N VAL A 959 26.73 21.41 28.58
CA VAL A 959 25.89 22.61 28.47
C VAL A 959 24.42 22.17 28.50
N ALA A 960 23.62 22.99 29.20
CA ALA A 960 22.24 22.79 29.64
C ALA A 960 21.24 22.22 28.61
N GLN A 961 20.17 21.65 29.18
CA GLN A 961 19.00 21.08 28.53
C GLN A 961 18.56 21.79 27.23
N PRO A 962 18.13 21.04 26.19
CA PRO A 962 17.70 21.62 24.93
C PRO A 962 16.37 22.38 25.11
N GLU A 963 16.39 23.67 24.80
CA GLU A 963 15.16 24.45 24.63
C GLU A 963 14.40 23.92 23.41
N ASN A 964 13.21 23.43 23.72
CA ASN A 964 12.18 22.96 22.81
C ASN A 964 11.70 24.12 21.91
N ASN A 965 12.15 24.18 20.65
CA ASN A 965 11.79 25.22 19.67
C ASN A 965 10.39 25.01 19.03
N GLU A 966 9.46 24.41 19.79
CA GLU A 966 8.06 24.34 19.42
C GLU A 966 7.43 25.75 19.45
N LEU A 967 6.73 26.15 18.38
CA LEU A 967 6.05 27.45 18.34
C LEU A 967 4.81 27.42 19.25
N LYS A 968 4.93 28.07 20.42
CA LYS A 968 3.87 28.28 21.40
C LYS A 968 3.46 29.75 21.44
N ILE A 969 2.17 29.99 21.69
CA ILE A 969 1.59 31.33 21.83
C ILE A 969 1.07 31.45 23.25
N TYR A 970 1.55 32.46 23.98
CA TYR A 970 1.15 32.69 25.37
C TYR A 970 1.09 34.18 25.74
N PRO A 971 0.07 34.63 26.48
CA PRO A 971 -1.13 33.87 26.83
C PRO A 971 -2.03 33.64 25.60
N ASN A 972 -2.80 32.56 25.60
CA ASN A 972 -3.88 32.32 24.64
C ASN A 972 -4.97 31.50 25.36
N PRO A 973 -6.04 32.13 25.85
CA PRO A 973 -6.54 33.45 25.46
C PRO A 973 -5.71 34.66 25.93
N PHE A 974 -5.68 35.74 25.16
CA PHE A 974 -4.94 36.99 25.43
C PHE A 974 -5.87 38.20 25.51
N ARG A 975 -5.41 39.31 26.12
CA ARG A 975 -6.17 40.59 26.19
C ARG A 975 -5.68 41.58 25.14
N ASP A 976 -4.49 42.13 25.36
CA ASP A 976 -3.91 43.16 24.50
C ASP A 976 -2.72 42.65 23.68
N GLU A 977 -1.87 41.82 24.28
CA GLU A 977 -0.67 41.28 23.66
C GLU A 977 -0.51 39.77 23.93
N PHE A 978 0.19 39.09 23.02
CA PHE A 978 0.63 37.70 23.19
C PHE A 978 2.08 37.55 22.73
N SER A 979 2.77 36.54 23.26
CA SER A 979 4.15 36.20 22.93
C SER A 979 4.23 34.94 22.08
N ILE A 980 5.25 34.86 21.22
CA ILE A 980 5.56 33.71 20.35
C ILE A 980 6.90 33.14 20.82
N SER A 981 6.94 31.89 21.27
CA SER A 981 8.14 31.27 21.86
C SER A 981 9.27 30.93 20.88
N ASN A 982 9.07 31.18 19.57
CA ASN A 982 10.02 30.79 18.53
C ASN A 982 10.80 32.03 18.01
N PRO A 983 12.14 32.07 18.15
CA PRO A 983 12.97 33.22 17.76
C PRO A 983 13.09 33.43 16.24
N ASN A 984 12.59 32.50 15.43
CA ASN A 984 12.59 32.58 13.96
C ASN A 984 11.32 33.22 13.38
N ALA A 985 10.32 33.55 14.21
CA ALA A 985 9.12 34.24 13.77
C ALA A 985 9.42 35.70 13.38
N ILE A 986 9.15 36.08 12.13
CA ILE A 986 9.39 37.45 11.62
C ILE A 986 8.09 38.24 11.47
N ASN A 987 7.08 37.66 10.82
CA ASN A 987 5.84 38.37 10.48
C ASN A 987 4.63 37.61 11.00
N TYR A 988 3.55 38.34 11.28
CA TYR A 988 2.28 37.76 11.64
C TYR A 988 1.12 38.37 10.85
N GLU A 989 0.09 37.56 10.63
CA GLU A 989 -1.18 37.92 10.01
C GLU A 989 -2.32 37.29 10.84
N ILE A 990 -3.32 38.06 11.24
CA ILE A 990 -4.48 37.63 12.03
C ILE A 990 -5.72 37.73 11.14
N TYR A 991 -6.47 36.64 11.03
CA TYR A 991 -7.69 36.51 10.25
C TYR A 991 -8.87 36.20 11.17
N ASP A 992 -10.04 36.75 10.87
CA ASP A 992 -11.30 36.27 11.47
C ASP A 992 -11.79 34.96 10.81
N PHE A 993 -12.87 34.36 11.33
CA PHE A 993 -13.41 33.09 10.81
C PHE A 993 -14.05 33.17 9.41
N SER A 994 -14.28 34.38 8.89
CA SER A 994 -14.70 34.57 7.50
C SER A 994 -13.51 34.58 6.52
N GLY A 995 -12.27 34.49 7.03
CA GLY A 995 -11.05 34.62 6.25
C GLY A 995 -10.62 36.06 5.99
N LYS A 996 -11.28 37.05 6.61
CA LYS A 996 -10.90 38.46 6.47
C LYS A 996 -9.69 38.77 7.34
N LEU A 997 -8.66 39.35 6.72
CA LEU A 997 -7.47 39.82 7.43
C LEU A 997 -7.83 41.02 8.33
N VAL A 998 -7.65 40.86 9.65
CA VAL A 998 -7.99 41.87 10.66
C VAL A 998 -6.77 42.58 11.23
N LEU A 999 -5.58 41.97 11.19
CA LEU A 999 -4.33 42.60 11.60
C LEU A 999 -3.11 41.94 10.95
N LYS A 1000 -2.06 42.70 10.61
CA LYS A 1000 -0.75 42.15 10.20
C LYS A 1000 0.39 43.02 10.68
N GLY A 1001 1.58 42.44 10.86
CA GLY A 1001 2.77 43.17 11.29
C GLY A 1001 4.02 42.30 11.41
N ASN A 1002 5.05 42.88 12.03
CA ASN A 1002 6.30 42.19 12.35
C ASN A 1002 6.31 41.82 13.84
N VAL A 1003 6.88 40.66 14.16
CA VAL A 1003 7.09 40.23 15.55
C VAL A 1003 8.27 41.02 16.10
N GLN A 1004 8.04 41.82 17.15
CA GLN A 1004 9.10 42.59 17.83
C GLN A 1004 9.32 42.01 19.23
N ASN A 1005 10.56 41.67 19.56
CA ASN A 1005 10.93 41.06 20.85
C ASN A 1005 10.04 39.85 21.22
N SER A 1006 9.71 39.00 20.25
CA SER A 1006 8.83 37.84 20.40
C SER A 1006 7.40 38.16 20.87
N ARG A 1007 6.95 39.42 20.76
CA ARG A 1007 5.60 39.86 21.16
C ARG A 1007 4.83 40.45 19.98
N VAL A 1008 3.51 40.33 20.08
CA VAL A 1008 2.53 40.92 19.16
C VAL A 1008 1.49 41.68 19.97
N ASN A 1009 1.35 42.97 19.71
CA ASN A 1009 0.27 43.79 20.25
C ASN A 1009 -0.93 43.76 19.28
N ALA A 1010 -2.07 43.32 19.79
CA ALA A 1010 -3.34 43.22 19.07
C ALA A 1010 -4.49 43.87 19.84
N THR A 1011 -4.24 44.99 20.55
CA THR A 1011 -5.28 45.78 21.22
C THR A 1011 -6.41 46.20 20.26
N GLN A 1012 -6.11 46.42 18.97
CA GLN A 1012 -7.06 46.89 17.96
C GLN A 1012 -8.08 45.87 17.45
N ILE A 1013 -7.92 44.56 17.70
CA ILE A 1013 -8.91 43.56 17.26
C ILE A 1013 -10.00 43.38 18.33
N LEU A 1014 -11.22 43.00 17.97
CA LEU A 1014 -12.30 42.80 18.94
C LEU A 1014 -12.16 41.48 19.71
N ASN A 1015 -12.94 41.29 20.77
CA ASN A 1015 -12.97 40.00 21.48
C ASN A 1015 -13.58 38.92 20.58
N GLY A 1016 -12.93 37.76 20.50
CA GLY A 1016 -13.32 36.73 19.55
C GLY A 1016 -12.23 35.68 19.33
N ILE A 1017 -12.54 34.71 18.46
CA ILE A 1017 -11.60 33.68 18.02
C ILE A 1017 -11.05 34.10 16.65
N TYR A 1018 -9.76 33.90 16.43
CA TYR A 1018 -9.02 34.28 15.24
C TYR A 1018 -8.06 33.17 14.79
N LEU A 1019 -7.61 33.25 13.55
CA LEU A 1019 -6.49 32.47 13.01
C LEU A 1019 -5.26 33.36 12.91
N LEU A 1020 -4.18 32.97 13.58
CA LEU A 1020 -2.87 33.63 13.52
C LEU A 1020 -1.97 32.84 12.59
N LYS A 1021 -1.54 33.46 11.49
CA LYS A 1021 -0.50 32.94 10.59
C LYS A 1021 0.81 33.65 10.87
N ILE A 1022 1.89 32.90 11.09
CA ILE A 1022 3.23 33.40 11.38
C ILE A 1022 4.16 32.97 10.25
N LYS A 1023 4.94 33.90 9.70
CA LYS A 1023 6.00 33.61 8.72
C LYS A 1023 7.36 33.59 9.41
N MET A 1024 8.15 32.58 9.09
CA MET A 1024 9.46 32.31 9.66
C MET A 1024 10.60 32.83 8.77
N LYS A 1025 11.82 32.90 9.31
CA LYS A 1025 13.05 33.27 8.57
C LYS A 1025 13.36 32.40 7.35
N ASP A 1026 12.98 31.12 7.38
CA ASP A 1026 13.20 30.16 6.30
C ASP A 1026 12.13 30.24 5.19
N GLY A 1027 11.17 31.18 5.29
CA GLY A 1027 10.07 31.34 4.34
C GLY A 1027 8.86 30.43 4.62
N SER A 1028 8.95 29.51 5.59
CA SER A 1028 7.81 28.70 6.01
C SER A 1028 6.76 29.53 6.75
N SER A 1029 5.53 29.04 6.81
CA SER A 1029 4.46 29.67 7.59
C SER A 1029 3.67 28.68 8.42
N VAL A 1030 3.38 29.05 9.67
CA VAL A 1030 2.63 28.23 10.63
C VAL A 1030 1.36 28.96 11.03
N THR A 1031 0.22 28.26 11.06
CA THR A 1031 -1.07 28.82 11.49
C THR A 1031 -1.48 28.23 12.84
N LYS A 1032 -1.94 29.07 13.76
CA LYS A 1032 -2.43 28.69 15.09
C LYS A 1032 -3.75 29.39 15.40
N LYS A 1033 -4.62 28.76 16.19
CA LYS A 1033 -5.82 29.38 16.75
C LYS A 1033 -5.42 30.41 17.81
N LEU A 1034 -6.05 31.57 17.79
CA LEU A 1034 -5.82 32.68 18.72
C LEU A 1034 -7.15 33.15 19.31
N ILE A 1035 -7.23 33.40 20.62
CA ILE A 1035 -8.47 33.78 21.32
C ILE A 1035 -8.23 35.11 22.04
N LYS A 1036 -8.99 36.17 21.70
CA LYS A 1036 -8.97 37.46 22.41
C LYS A 1036 -10.14 37.55 23.40
N GLN A 1037 -9.85 37.93 24.65
CA GLN A 1037 -10.80 38.09 25.76
C GLN A 1037 -11.02 39.52 26.19
#